data_AF-A0BF42-F1
#
_entry.id   AF-A0BF42-F1
#
_cell.length_a   1.000
_cell.length_b   1.000
_cell.length_c   1.000
_cell.angle_alpha   90.00
_cell.angle_beta   90.00
_cell.angle_gamma   90.00
#
_symmetry.space_group_name_H-M   'P 1'
#
loop_
_entity.id
_entity.type
_entity.pdbx_description
1 polymer ?
#
loop_
_entity_poly.entity_id
_entity_poly.type
_entity_poly.pdbx_seq_one_letter_code
_entity_poly.pdbx_strand_id
1 'polypeptide(L)'
;MKTKELWTYTIDKPTEPNSNLTNQVFACAFLKDGDVVVAAVGNALLLFDTQKSEMLRPPIRGQHKDTITCLAASKDGNKMVTGSADKTVIVWGFNIARGEKMLDAEKFFSHSEAIQCVAISPLMYQIFTGSNQEYSLWIPGMSNIERQKYKDKIICAAWSADGQYVSFGTINGLIVITDRQAHQLKEIQTQKGGPVWCMEWTPITSEYQQSQLTIGVWMNSLYQFDCNGQQIGARTELPFDPLHINYQNNGEYMAIAGNNNKINLYTREGGFLIEACSLNDWIWCTKIKPKSTVIVCGTNDGDIVVQELLSENVTALYDDKFVQREQLTDAIILSMISNQKARIKCKELVKRVAIFKEKVAILCGIKVLIYTCVIKGDDYMKYKQFKKFQKRVDCEHFQLASSNVLIGAGQKLIAFNFNGDMDKTWSFESPITFVSCQGGAPKRELVLVGLENGGVYKIFLDNSFPIQIHKVNTPIKYLTMSQTKRKLALIDGNQNLQVLDTISKEILFGEMSVEGVAFNQEFEDLIAYSGKGLLFFKCITFPALNQKITGNVIGFKGCKLFLQHNNKVQTIDIQQTANMQRYLEKKDFQNALKIACLGVTEQDIRALGIEALIAGEFEIARRCFLRNKDYQFIDLLLKYEKKNMDAQTLNELNAEALAYQGRFMDAGNLLIKVGQADRAVQLFKELRRWDDAINFAKKGDVAYRAVTSGGRTGTGVRAPTSQGRTGTGRGQAVMPQPQDIAPPKIEMNMLLREQAEWTKESGDWKAAADLFVTCGEYKKAIELYGQNKNLDGLINVCRMLDRQENSDNIVLCANYFKKLKHHGGAKEAYLKLNDLRNLMTLHVEFQKWQEAFQIGRSNKELLEIAKVPYADYLLLNDRYEDALKAYKSAGRFDITMKMTKDMAKNCIEEQRYHDASQYLWNLAIDCLSQIQDYQNPSGDDVKAITQYRDYSDLADVYYAYQKIHSFICEPFQPLSGENYFLQIMNSARFIISKWKSIYQGIKMSYVYYALAKCAIQLTCFKTARTCYEKLNQFKIPAEWSEEIDLQSLLVRSKPYTDDESRLPLCMRCQTYNAIINATEKLSVCNACLHPLFCSFISFASLPLVEFKVDNSLSREDVERLLNSEKVFHNKRPGQPFQDKINEIIQQQHTSQDQYLVVELDEAAIQSLSPEEVLIVDYRQYCRSIEVKYYKNMIGEQPIHVCSDCGRFFYVDEHEFEYVQKKCCPFCRISDKKIPQKDVFDI
;
A
#
# COMPACT_ATOMS: atom_id res chain seq x y z
N MET A 1 -9.69 2.05 -32.49
CA MET A 1 -10.85 2.38 -31.65
C MET A 1 -12.05 1.92 -32.41
N LYS A 2 -12.96 1.22 -31.74
CA LYS A 2 -14.27 0.86 -32.29
C LYS A 2 -15.31 1.52 -31.41
N THR A 3 -16.45 1.86 -31.97
CA THR A 3 -17.59 2.32 -31.20
C THR A 3 -18.62 1.22 -31.15
N LYS A 4 -19.22 1.08 -29.98
CA LYS A 4 -20.38 0.23 -29.79
C LYS A 4 -21.53 1.15 -29.44
N GLU A 5 -22.50 1.24 -30.35
CA GLU A 5 -23.75 1.90 -30.05
C GLU A 5 -24.49 1.11 -28.97
N LEU A 6 -24.87 1.77 -27.86
CA LEU A 6 -25.69 1.15 -26.82
C LEU A 6 -27.16 1.25 -27.23
N TRP A 7 -27.60 2.45 -27.59
CA TRP A 7 -28.92 2.72 -28.14
C TRP A 7 -29.00 4.12 -28.76
N THR A 8 -30.00 4.29 -29.65
CA THR A 8 -30.41 5.56 -30.25
C THR A 8 -31.89 5.78 -30.01
N TYR A 9 -32.28 7.00 -29.68
CA TYR A 9 -33.66 7.43 -29.54
C TYR A 9 -33.93 8.66 -30.40
N THR A 10 -34.80 8.52 -31.40
CA THR A 10 -35.18 9.59 -32.32
C THR A 10 -36.45 10.27 -31.85
N ILE A 11 -36.44 11.61 -31.82
CA ILE A 11 -37.59 12.42 -31.42
C ILE A 11 -38.31 12.92 -32.66
N ASP A 12 -39.57 12.50 -32.79
CA ASP A 12 -40.42 12.91 -33.91
C ASP A 12 -40.55 14.44 -33.98
N LYS A 13 -40.55 14.96 -35.20
CA LYS A 13 -40.83 16.37 -35.45
C LYS A 13 -42.24 16.72 -34.97
N PRO A 14 -42.43 17.86 -34.28
CA PRO A 14 -43.76 18.26 -33.84
C PRO A 14 -44.70 18.41 -35.04
N THR A 15 -45.88 17.79 -34.95
CA THR A 15 -46.86 17.71 -36.04
C THR A 15 -47.68 19.00 -36.23
N GLU A 16 -47.57 19.97 -35.32
CA GLU A 16 -48.28 21.26 -35.40
C GLU A 16 -47.45 22.37 -36.09
N PRO A 17 -47.91 22.93 -37.22
CA PRO A 17 -47.14 23.86 -38.05
C PRO A 17 -46.90 25.27 -37.45
N ASN A 18 -47.41 25.57 -36.25
CA ASN A 18 -47.30 26.87 -35.57
C ASN A 18 -46.76 26.78 -34.13
N SER A 19 -46.19 25.65 -33.72
CA SER A 19 -45.53 25.56 -32.41
C SER A 19 -44.09 26.08 -32.49
N ASN A 20 -43.67 26.97 -31.57
CA ASN A 20 -42.28 27.43 -31.43
C ASN A 20 -41.32 26.31 -30.93
N LEU A 21 -41.77 25.06 -30.92
CA LEU A 21 -41.07 23.93 -30.33
C LEU A 21 -40.25 23.22 -31.40
N THR A 22 -38.94 23.11 -31.16
CA THR A 22 -38.02 22.37 -32.04
C THR A 22 -37.76 20.96 -31.49
N ASN A 23 -37.54 19.97 -32.37
CA ASN A 23 -37.12 18.62 -31.97
C ASN A 23 -35.60 18.49 -31.75
N GLN A 24 -34.85 19.58 -31.89
CA GLN A 24 -33.40 19.64 -31.69
C GLN A 24 -33.00 19.35 -30.23
N VAL A 25 -31.92 18.57 -30.06
CA VAL A 25 -31.34 18.26 -28.74
C VAL A 25 -30.17 19.20 -28.45
N PHE A 26 -30.44 20.34 -27.81
CA PHE A 26 -29.42 21.38 -27.59
C PHE A 26 -28.39 21.03 -26.52
N ALA A 27 -28.78 20.29 -25.47
CA ALA A 27 -27.90 19.98 -24.36
C ALA A 27 -28.21 18.63 -23.71
N CYS A 28 -27.16 17.93 -23.29
CA CYS A 28 -27.24 16.66 -22.57
C CYS A 28 -26.35 16.71 -21.32
N ALA A 29 -26.68 15.93 -20.29
CA ALA A 29 -25.79 15.68 -19.15
C ALA A 29 -26.02 14.31 -18.49
N PHE A 30 -25.05 13.94 -17.67
CA PHE A 30 -25.07 12.75 -16.82
C PHE A 30 -25.40 13.12 -15.38
N LEU A 31 -26.28 12.36 -14.73
CA LEU A 31 -26.61 12.46 -13.30
C LEU A 31 -26.25 11.18 -12.54
N LYS A 32 -26.07 11.31 -11.22
CA LYS A 32 -25.74 10.24 -10.25
C LYS A 32 -24.61 9.33 -10.74
N ASP A 33 -23.38 9.87 -10.78
CA ASP A 33 -22.18 9.19 -11.33
C ASP A 33 -22.33 8.65 -12.79
N GLY A 34 -23.34 9.14 -13.50
CA GLY A 34 -23.63 8.82 -14.90
C GLY A 34 -24.47 7.57 -15.12
N ASP A 35 -25.35 7.23 -14.19
CA ASP A 35 -26.37 6.21 -14.41
C ASP A 35 -27.57 6.72 -15.20
N VAL A 36 -27.84 8.03 -15.14
CA VAL A 36 -28.97 8.67 -15.81
C VAL A 36 -28.47 9.69 -16.82
N VAL A 37 -29.03 9.62 -18.02
CA VAL A 37 -28.84 10.62 -19.09
C VAL A 37 -30.03 11.55 -19.08
N VAL A 38 -29.77 12.86 -19.06
CA VAL A 38 -30.78 13.89 -19.26
C VAL A 38 -30.52 14.59 -20.59
N ALA A 39 -31.56 14.69 -21.41
CA ALA A 39 -31.52 15.43 -22.68
C ALA A 39 -32.57 16.55 -22.67
N ALA A 40 -32.16 17.74 -23.09
CA ALA A 40 -33.02 18.91 -23.24
C ALA A 40 -33.46 19.03 -24.70
N VAL A 41 -34.78 18.97 -24.92
CA VAL A 41 -35.39 18.91 -26.26
C VAL A 41 -36.59 19.84 -26.32
N GLY A 42 -36.52 20.88 -27.15
CA GLY A 42 -37.51 21.94 -27.15
C GLY A 42 -37.67 22.51 -25.73
N ASN A 43 -38.89 22.50 -25.19
CA ASN A 43 -39.19 22.93 -23.82
C ASN A 43 -39.25 21.78 -22.79
N ALA A 44 -38.81 20.57 -23.16
CA ALA A 44 -38.95 19.36 -22.36
C ALA A 44 -37.59 18.79 -21.91
N LEU A 45 -37.60 18.13 -20.75
CA LEU A 45 -36.48 17.31 -20.28
C LEU A 45 -36.85 15.82 -20.37
N LEU A 46 -35.99 15.04 -21.00
CA LEU A 46 -36.10 13.59 -21.12
C LEU A 46 -35.06 12.91 -20.24
N LEU A 47 -35.47 11.89 -19.48
CA LEU A 47 -34.59 11.10 -18.62
C LEU A 47 -34.51 9.66 -19.12
N PHE A 48 -33.30 9.19 -19.38
CA PHE A 48 -33.01 7.84 -19.83
C PHE A 48 -32.08 7.13 -18.86
N ASP A 49 -32.21 5.81 -18.77
CA ASP A 49 -31.15 4.99 -18.19
C ASP A 49 -29.96 4.94 -19.16
N THR A 50 -28.74 4.95 -18.65
CA THR A 50 -27.55 4.96 -19.52
C THR A 50 -27.39 3.63 -20.27
N GLN A 51 -27.75 2.49 -19.67
CA GLN A 51 -27.54 1.18 -20.29
C GLN A 51 -28.71 0.71 -21.17
N LYS A 52 -29.90 1.28 -20.99
CA LYS A 52 -31.12 0.86 -21.69
C LYS A 52 -31.73 2.04 -22.43
N SER A 53 -32.33 1.80 -23.59
CA SER A 53 -33.13 2.79 -24.32
C SER A 53 -34.48 3.12 -23.64
N GLU A 54 -34.62 2.82 -22.34
CA GLU A 54 -35.86 2.96 -21.61
C GLU A 54 -35.93 4.36 -20.99
N MET A 55 -36.99 5.08 -21.32
CA MET A 55 -37.28 6.36 -20.71
C MET A 55 -37.74 6.12 -19.27
N LEU A 56 -37.06 6.71 -18.30
CA LEU A 56 -37.33 6.46 -16.88
C LEU A 56 -38.68 7.03 -16.45
N ARG A 57 -39.13 8.11 -17.11
CA ARG A 57 -40.38 8.83 -16.82
C ARG A 57 -40.92 9.55 -18.06
N PRO A 58 -42.22 9.90 -18.09
CA PRO A 58 -42.75 10.79 -19.12
C PRO A 58 -41.97 12.11 -19.22
N PRO A 59 -41.88 12.73 -20.41
CA PRO A 59 -41.20 14.00 -20.62
C PRO A 59 -41.68 15.08 -19.63
N ILE A 60 -40.75 15.74 -18.94
CA ILE A 60 -41.09 16.84 -18.03
C ILE A 60 -41.38 18.07 -18.89
N ARG A 61 -42.66 18.46 -18.98
CA ARG A 61 -43.16 19.59 -19.80
C ARG A 61 -43.83 20.65 -18.93
N GLY A 62 -43.87 21.89 -19.41
CA GLY A 62 -44.62 23.00 -18.80
C GLY A 62 -43.89 23.79 -17.72
N GLN A 63 -42.70 23.34 -17.31
CA GLN A 63 -41.82 24.07 -16.38
C GLN A 63 -41.11 25.23 -17.07
N HIS A 64 -40.52 24.98 -18.24
CA HIS A 64 -40.06 26.02 -19.16
C HIS A 64 -41.15 26.31 -20.20
N LYS A 65 -41.32 27.60 -20.53
CA LYS A 65 -42.31 28.07 -21.51
C LYS A 65 -41.77 28.11 -22.93
N ASP A 66 -40.45 28.10 -23.07
CA ASP A 66 -39.73 28.16 -24.35
C ASP A 66 -38.56 27.18 -24.34
N THR A 67 -37.84 27.10 -25.45
CA THR A 67 -36.76 26.16 -25.71
C THR A 67 -35.63 26.25 -24.68
N ILE A 68 -35.25 25.10 -24.13
CA ILE A 68 -34.13 24.95 -23.21
C ILE A 68 -32.83 25.00 -24.02
N THR A 69 -32.04 26.04 -23.81
CA THR A 69 -30.84 26.33 -24.61
C THR A 69 -29.58 25.69 -24.02
N CYS A 70 -29.54 25.50 -22.70
CA CYS A 70 -28.35 25.03 -22.01
C CYS A 70 -28.68 24.24 -20.75
N LEU A 71 -27.80 23.31 -20.41
CA LEU A 71 -27.96 22.40 -19.28
C LEU A 71 -26.58 22.07 -18.70
N ALA A 72 -26.47 22.12 -17.37
CA ALA A 72 -25.28 21.74 -16.63
C ALA A 72 -25.64 20.88 -15.41
N ALA A 73 -24.88 19.81 -15.17
CA ALA A 73 -25.02 18.95 -13.99
C ALA A 73 -23.90 19.23 -12.99
N SER A 74 -24.19 19.04 -11.70
CA SER A 74 -23.18 19.10 -10.65
C SER A 74 -22.23 17.90 -10.73
N LYS A 75 -21.00 18.06 -10.22
CA LYS A 75 -20.00 16.99 -10.20
C LYS A 75 -20.47 15.74 -9.44
N ASP A 76 -21.24 15.94 -8.38
CA ASP A 76 -21.83 14.86 -7.57
C ASP A 76 -23.04 14.21 -8.27
N GLY A 77 -23.52 14.80 -9.36
CA GLY A 77 -24.63 14.27 -10.16
C GLY A 77 -26.01 14.35 -9.48
N ASN A 78 -26.12 14.98 -8.32
CA ASN A 78 -27.36 15.10 -7.56
C ASN A 78 -28.17 16.35 -7.89
N LYS A 79 -27.58 17.32 -8.58
CA LYS A 79 -28.26 18.55 -8.96
C LYS A 79 -27.95 18.93 -10.40
N MET A 80 -28.88 19.63 -11.02
CA MET A 80 -28.78 20.10 -12.40
C MET A 80 -29.37 21.49 -12.52
N VAL A 81 -28.90 22.25 -13.49
CA VAL A 81 -29.42 23.58 -13.80
C VAL A 81 -29.72 23.67 -15.28
N THR A 82 -30.90 24.20 -15.61
CA THR A 82 -31.34 24.43 -16.99
C THR A 82 -31.58 25.91 -17.20
N GLY A 83 -31.17 26.41 -18.36
CA GLY A 83 -31.49 27.77 -18.83
C GLY A 83 -32.32 27.71 -20.10
N SER A 84 -33.32 28.59 -20.20
CA SER A 84 -34.24 28.65 -21.35
C SER A 84 -34.30 30.04 -21.98
N ALA A 85 -34.73 30.06 -23.24
CA ALA A 85 -35.09 31.27 -23.97
C ALA A 85 -36.26 32.05 -23.30
N ASP A 86 -37.03 31.40 -22.43
CA ASP A 86 -38.08 32.03 -21.61
C ASP A 86 -37.54 32.96 -20.50
N LYS A 87 -36.21 33.15 -20.46
CA LYS A 87 -35.47 33.98 -19.51
C LYS A 87 -35.42 33.40 -18.10
N THR A 88 -35.77 32.13 -17.91
CA THR A 88 -35.73 31.46 -16.61
C THR A 88 -34.60 30.43 -16.50
N VAL A 89 -34.02 30.37 -15.31
CA VAL A 89 -33.07 29.35 -14.87
C VAL A 89 -33.77 28.50 -13.81
N ILE A 90 -33.77 27.18 -13.99
CA ILE A 90 -34.36 26.24 -13.02
C ILE A 90 -33.25 25.37 -12.44
N VAL A 91 -33.23 25.27 -11.11
CA VAL A 91 -32.38 24.31 -10.38
C VAL A 91 -33.21 23.07 -10.06
N TRP A 92 -32.71 21.92 -10.48
CA TRP A 92 -33.34 20.62 -10.31
C TRP A 92 -32.57 19.80 -9.27
N GLY A 93 -33.31 19.25 -8.31
CA GLY A 93 -32.82 18.25 -7.36
C GLY A 93 -33.11 16.85 -7.88
N PHE A 94 -32.10 15.98 -7.90
CA PHE A 94 -32.27 14.58 -8.25
C PHE A 94 -32.32 13.73 -6.98
N ASN A 95 -33.47 13.08 -6.74
CA ASN A 95 -33.71 12.27 -5.55
C ASN A 95 -34.23 10.87 -5.93
N ILE A 96 -33.89 9.87 -5.13
CA ILE A 96 -34.42 8.52 -5.29
C ILE A 96 -35.40 8.27 -4.16
N ALA A 97 -36.70 8.38 -4.45
CA ALA A 97 -37.76 8.14 -3.48
C ALA A 97 -38.52 6.87 -3.86
N ARG A 98 -38.64 5.92 -2.92
CA ARG A 98 -39.37 4.64 -3.10
C ARG A 98 -38.87 3.78 -4.28
N GLY A 99 -37.59 3.87 -4.62
CA GLY A 99 -36.99 3.14 -5.75
C GLY A 99 -37.19 3.82 -7.12
N GLU A 100 -37.94 4.92 -7.18
CA GLU A 100 -38.09 5.71 -8.40
C GLU A 100 -37.10 6.89 -8.43
N LYS A 101 -36.47 7.08 -9.59
CA LYS A 101 -35.55 8.20 -9.87
C LYS A 101 -36.41 9.46 -10.17
N MET A 102 -36.38 10.46 -9.29
CA MET A 102 -37.15 11.71 -9.40
C MET A 102 -36.24 12.90 -9.71
N LEU A 103 -36.75 13.86 -10.50
CA LEU A 103 -36.08 15.11 -10.81
C LEU A 103 -37.07 16.25 -10.57
N ASP A 104 -36.88 16.96 -9.45
CA ASP A 104 -37.84 17.94 -8.92
C ASP A 104 -37.28 19.36 -9.05
N ALA A 105 -38.10 20.31 -9.47
CA ALA A 105 -37.72 21.71 -9.55
C ALA A 105 -37.66 22.32 -8.15
N GLU A 106 -36.46 22.68 -7.68
CA GLU A 106 -36.25 23.23 -6.34
C GLU A 106 -36.43 24.76 -6.33
N LYS A 107 -35.92 25.47 -7.34
CA LYS A 107 -35.88 26.94 -7.39
C LYS A 107 -35.93 27.48 -8.82
N PHE A 108 -36.59 28.62 -8.98
CA PHE A 108 -36.73 29.37 -10.24
C PHE A 108 -36.10 30.74 -10.11
N PHE A 109 -35.31 31.14 -11.10
CA PHE A 109 -34.73 32.49 -11.19
C PHE A 109 -34.98 33.07 -12.58
N SER A 110 -35.31 34.36 -12.66
CA SER A 110 -35.61 35.05 -13.93
C SER A 110 -34.58 36.13 -14.26
N HIS A 111 -34.15 36.16 -15.51
CA HIS A 111 -33.27 37.17 -16.11
C HIS A 111 -34.07 38.15 -16.98
N SER A 112 -33.45 39.27 -17.37
CA SER A 112 -34.07 40.27 -18.26
C SER A 112 -34.15 39.80 -19.71
N GLU A 113 -33.21 38.96 -20.12
CA GLU A 113 -33.05 38.43 -21.49
C GLU A 113 -32.87 36.90 -21.49
N ALA A 114 -32.93 36.32 -22.70
CA ALA A 114 -32.82 34.88 -22.91
C ALA A 114 -31.47 34.35 -22.42
N ILE A 115 -31.49 33.23 -21.69
CA ILE A 115 -30.28 32.59 -21.19
C ILE A 115 -29.66 31.76 -22.32
N GLN A 116 -28.34 31.86 -22.47
CA GLN A 116 -27.60 31.18 -23.54
C GLN A 116 -26.68 30.10 -22.98
N CYS A 117 -26.08 30.33 -21.82
CA CYS A 117 -25.20 29.34 -21.19
C CYS A 117 -25.35 29.30 -19.68
N VAL A 118 -25.12 28.12 -19.13
CA VAL A 118 -25.07 27.85 -17.70
C VAL A 118 -23.87 26.96 -17.40
N ALA A 119 -23.17 27.23 -16.30
CA ALA A 119 -22.07 26.38 -15.84
C ALA A 119 -22.06 26.29 -14.30
N ILE A 120 -21.79 25.10 -13.75
CA ILE A 120 -21.75 24.86 -12.30
C ILE A 120 -20.29 24.67 -11.88
N SER A 121 -19.90 25.31 -10.78
CA SER A 121 -18.58 25.16 -10.18
C SER A 121 -18.36 23.71 -9.72
N PRO A 122 -17.21 23.10 -10.04
CA PRO A 122 -16.93 21.71 -9.72
C PRO A 122 -16.64 21.44 -8.23
N LEU A 123 -16.47 22.47 -7.40
CA LEU A 123 -16.12 22.35 -5.98
C LEU A 123 -17.14 23.00 -5.02
N MET A 124 -17.64 24.20 -5.35
CA MET A 124 -18.40 25.03 -4.39
C MET A 124 -19.88 25.17 -4.73
N TYR A 125 -20.35 24.45 -5.75
CA TYR A 125 -21.75 24.50 -6.20
C TYR A 125 -22.28 25.91 -6.55
N GLN A 126 -21.38 26.81 -6.93
CA GLN A 126 -21.69 28.14 -7.47
C GLN A 126 -22.13 28.03 -8.94
N ILE A 127 -23.17 28.74 -9.33
CA ILE A 127 -23.76 28.70 -10.66
C ILE A 127 -23.42 29.99 -11.40
N PHE A 128 -22.90 29.83 -12.62
CA PHE A 128 -22.76 30.89 -13.60
C PHE A 128 -23.93 30.82 -14.58
N THR A 129 -24.56 31.97 -14.82
CA THR A 129 -25.65 32.13 -15.78
C THR A 129 -25.33 33.30 -16.70
N GLY A 130 -25.29 33.05 -18.00
CA GLY A 130 -25.02 34.06 -19.04
C GLY A 130 -26.22 34.24 -19.96
N SER A 131 -26.65 35.48 -20.12
CA SER A 131 -27.69 35.92 -21.07
C SER A 131 -27.08 36.78 -22.18
N ASN A 132 -27.92 37.34 -23.04
CA ASN A 132 -27.50 38.20 -24.14
C ASN A 132 -26.79 39.50 -23.69
N GLN A 133 -27.12 40.07 -22.52
CA GLN A 133 -26.52 41.32 -22.03
C GLN A 133 -26.13 41.27 -20.56
N GLU A 134 -26.35 40.16 -19.86
CA GLU A 134 -26.08 40.04 -18.44
C GLU A 134 -25.39 38.71 -18.14
N TYR A 135 -24.53 38.72 -17.12
CA TYR A 135 -24.15 37.50 -16.44
C TYR A 135 -24.29 37.66 -14.94
N SER A 136 -24.47 36.54 -14.25
CA SER A 136 -24.48 36.50 -12.80
C SER A 136 -23.83 35.23 -12.27
N LEU A 137 -23.26 35.37 -11.08
CA LEU A 137 -22.69 34.29 -10.30
C LEU A 137 -23.42 34.22 -8.97
N TRP A 138 -23.94 33.05 -8.63
CA TRP A 138 -24.78 32.91 -7.45
C TRP A 138 -24.79 31.49 -6.90
N ILE A 139 -25.17 31.37 -5.62
CA ILE A 139 -25.32 30.10 -4.93
C ILE A 139 -26.81 29.89 -4.60
N PRO A 140 -27.38 28.70 -4.84
CA PRO A 140 -28.78 28.43 -4.53
C PRO A 140 -29.10 28.58 -3.03
N GLY A 141 -29.75 29.68 -2.64
CA GLY A 141 -30.01 29.99 -1.22
C GLY A 141 -29.86 31.46 -0.86
N MET A 142 -29.08 32.20 -1.65
CA MET A 142 -28.98 33.65 -1.51
C MET A 142 -30.27 34.33 -1.99
N SER A 143 -30.76 35.29 -1.21
CA SER A 143 -31.97 36.06 -1.53
C SER A 143 -31.72 37.14 -2.58
N ASN A 144 -30.49 37.65 -2.68
CA ASN A 144 -30.10 38.67 -3.65
C ASN A 144 -29.00 38.15 -4.58
N ILE A 145 -29.29 38.11 -5.88
CA ILE A 145 -28.34 37.76 -6.94
C ILE A 145 -27.88 39.04 -7.64
N GLU A 146 -26.60 39.36 -7.54
CA GLU A 146 -26.01 40.48 -8.27
C GLU A 146 -25.87 40.14 -9.76
N ARG A 147 -26.40 41.01 -10.62
CA ARG A 147 -26.39 40.87 -12.09
C ARG A 147 -25.46 41.91 -12.66
N GLN A 148 -24.48 41.47 -13.44
CA GLN A 148 -23.54 42.35 -14.10
C GLN A 148 -23.94 42.52 -15.55
N LYS A 149 -24.05 43.77 -16.00
CA LYS A 149 -24.30 44.10 -17.42
C LYS A 149 -23.04 43.92 -18.23
N TYR A 150 -23.18 43.36 -19.42
CA TYR A 150 -22.09 43.11 -20.36
C TYR A 150 -22.48 43.55 -21.77
N LYS A 151 -21.48 44.01 -22.54
CA LYS A 151 -21.66 44.70 -23.83
C LYS A 151 -22.13 43.81 -24.97
N ASP A 152 -21.77 42.52 -24.95
CA ASP A 152 -21.97 41.59 -26.06
C ASP A 152 -22.70 40.31 -25.61
N LYS A 153 -23.32 39.63 -26.58
CA LYS A 153 -24.00 38.34 -26.39
C LYS A 153 -23.01 37.26 -25.91
N ILE A 154 -23.29 36.70 -24.74
CA ILE A 154 -22.57 35.57 -24.15
C ILE A 154 -23.14 34.28 -24.75
N ILE A 155 -22.27 33.37 -25.22
CA ILE A 155 -22.67 32.13 -25.90
C ILE A 155 -22.35 30.89 -25.07
N CYS A 156 -21.16 30.85 -24.47
CA CYS A 156 -20.69 29.68 -23.73
C CYS A 156 -19.95 30.10 -22.47
N ALA A 157 -19.92 29.21 -21.48
CA ALA A 157 -19.17 29.40 -20.25
C ALA A 157 -18.61 28.08 -19.73
N ALA A 158 -17.48 28.15 -19.04
CA ALA A 158 -16.86 27.00 -18.40
C ALA A 158 -16.11 27.42 -17.13
N TRP A 159 -16.20 26.58 -16.10
CA TRP A 159 -15.43 26.72 -14.87
C TRP A 159 -14.07 26.05 -14.99
N SER A 160 -13.06 26.64 -14.38
CA SER A 160 -11.78 25.98 -14.16
C SER A 160 -11.95 24.78 -13.22
N ALA A 161 -11.08 23.78 -13.36
CA ALA A 161 -11.19 22.52 -12.61
C ALA A 161 -11.03 22.71 -11.07
N ASP A 162 -10.34 23.77 -10.66
CA ASP A 162 -10.17 24.21 -9.26
C ASP A 162 -11.30 25.16 -8.78
N GLY A 163 -12.26 25.47 -9.65
CA GLY A 163 -13.38 26.37 -9.36
C GLY A 163 -12.95 27.80 -8.99
N GLN A 164 -11.71 28.21 -9.26
CA GLN A 164 -11.21 29.56 -8.99
C GLN A 164 -11.67 30.56 -10.05
N TYR A 165 -11.72 30.14 -11.30
CA TYR A 165 -12.03 31.00 -12.42
C TYR A 165 -13.24 30.49 -13.18
N VAL A 166 -14.04 31.43 -13.69
CA VAL A 166 -15.06 31.14 -14.70
C VAL A 166 -14.79 31.99 -15.91
N SER A 167 -14.71 31.33 -17.06
CA SER A 167 -14.54 31.96 -18.35
C SER A 167 -15.84 31.93 -19.12
N PHE A 168 -16.13 33.00 -19.86
CA PHE A 168 -17.22 33.02 -20.82
C PHE A 168 -16.78 33.61 -22.15
N GLY A 169 -17.41 33.12 -23.22
CA GLY A 169 -17.14 33.48 -24.61
C GLY A 169 -18.30 34.26 -25.21
N THR A 170 -17.96 35.22 -26.08
CA THR A 170 -18.93 36.12 -26.72
C THR A 170 -19.04 35.86 -28.23
N ILE A 171 -20.10 36.43 -28.83
CA ILE A 171 -20.34 36.36 -30.28
C ILE A 171 -19.26 37.05 -31.14
N ASN A 172 -18.57 38.06 -30.59
CA ASN A 172 -17.54 38.83 -31.31
C ASN A 172 -16.13 38.22 -31.17
N GLY A 173 -16.01 37.04 -30.54
CA GLY A 173 -14.73 36.39 -30.35
C GLY A 173 -13.91 36.91 -29.17
N LEU A 174 -14.54 37.63 -28.24
CA LEU A 174 -13.96 38.00 -26.94
C LEU A 174 -14.15 36.87 -25.94
N ILE A 175 -13.11 36.62 -25.15
CA ILE A 175 -13.08 35.69 -24.03
C ILE A 175 -12.83 36.51 -22.79
N VAL A 176 -13.70 36.36 -21.79
CA VAL A 176 -13.54 37.01 -20.50
C VAL A 176 -13.30 35.96 -19.44
N ILE A 177 -12.26 36.14 -18.63
CA ILE A 177 -11.98 35.34 -17.46
C ILE A 177 -12.33 36.17 -16.23
N THR A 178 -13.17 35.61 -15.37
CA THR A 178 -13.63 36.25 -14.14
C THR A 178 -13.29 35.42 -12.91
N ASP A 179 -13.19 36.08 -11.77
CA ASP A 179 -13.04 35.43 -10.45
C ASP A 179 -14.41 34.99 -9.90
N ARG A 180 -14.40 34.22 -8.82
CA ARG A 180 -15.56 33.75 -8.05
C ARG A 180 -16.54 34.86 -7.66
N GLN A 181 -16.05 36.08 -7.47
CA GLN A 181 -16.86 37.25 -7.11
C GLN A 181 -17.41 38.00 -8.34
N ALA A 182 -17.41 37.39 -9.53
CA ALA A 182 -17.81 38.01 -10.80
C ALA A 182 -16.93 39.19 -11.25
N HIS A 183 -15.78 39.41 -10.62
CA HIS A 183 -14.82 40.42 -11.05
C HIS A 183 -14.14 40.00 -12.35
N GLN A 184 -14.16 40.87 -13.36
CA GLN A 184 -13.46 40.66 -14.62
C GLN A 184 -11.95 40.78 -14.40
N LEU A 185 -11.23 39.68 -14.61
CA LEU A 185 -9.78 39.63 -14.45
C LEU A 185 -9.08 39.96 -15.77
N LYS A 186 -9.54 39.34 -16.87
CA LYS A 186 -8.89 39.44 -18.18
C LYS A 186 -9.90 39.38 -19.32
N GLU A 187 -9.62 40.13 -20.37
CA GLU A 187 -10.36 40.13 -21.64
C GLU A 187 -9.37 39.85 -22.78
N ILE A 188 -9.69 38.86 -23.63
CA ILE A 188 -8.81 38.35 -24.70
C ILE A 188 -9.60 38.33 -26.01
N GLN A 189 -9.05 38.94 -27.06
CA GLN A 189 -9.63 38.92 -28.40
C GLN A 189 -9.01 37.82 -29.27
N THR A 190 -9.85 37.03 -29.94
CA THR A 190 -9.39 36.06 -30.94
C THR A 190 -8.99 36.75 -32.24
N GLN A 191 -7.93 36.27 -32.89
CA GLN A 191 -7.33 36.92 -34.09
C GLN A 191 -8.28 37.01 -35.30
N LYS A 192 -9.25 36.09 -35.42
CA LYS A 192 -10.22 36.05 -36.54
C LYS A 192 -11.59 36.67 -36.20
N GLY A 193 -11.82 37.13 -34.97
CA GLY A 193 -13.05 37.84 -34.58
C GLY A 193 -14.36 37.06 -34.78
N GLY A 194 -14.36 35.73 -34.63
CA GLY A 194 -15.54 34.87 -34.81
C GLY A 194 -16.18 34.43 -33.48
N PRO A 195 -17.42 33.91 -33.48
CA PRO A 195 -18.13 33.50 -32.27
C PRO A 195 -17.38 32.41 -31.50
N VAL A 196 -17.18 32.60 -30.20
CA VAL A 196 -16.70 31.53 -29.31
C VAL A 196 -17.90 30.66 -28.96
N TRP A 197 -17.98 29.48 -29.58
CA TRP A 197 -19.18 28.64 -29.47
C TRP A 197 -19.10 27.63 -28.32
N CYS A 198 -17.92 27.05 -28.10
CA CYS A 198 -17.70 26.11 -27.02
C CYS A 198 -16.38 26.37 -26.31
N MET A 199 -16.34 26.06 -25.02
CA MET A 199 -15.15 26.17 -24.21
C MET A 199 -15.14 25.15 -23.08
N GLU A 200 -13.96 24.72 -22.68
CA GLU A 200 -13.77 23.81 -21.57
C GLU A 200 -12.36 23.92 -21.00
N TRP A 201 -12.25 23.81 -19.68
CA TRP A 201 -10.97 23.78 -18.97
C TRP A 201 -10.44 22.36 -18.85
N THR A 202 -9.14 22.16 -19.04
CA THR A 202 -8.51 20.85 -18.82
C THR A 202 -8.63 20.45 -17.34
N PRO A 203 -8.97 19.20 -17.02
CA PRO A 203 -8.91 18.71 -15.65
C PRO A 203 -7.48 18.73 -15.12
N ILE A 204 -7.32 18.98 -13.81
CA ILE A 204 -6.03 18.95 -13.12
C ILE A 204 -5.67 17.49 -12.82
N THR A 205 -4.43 17.10 -13.11
CA THR A 205 -3.89 15.76 -12.83
C THR A 205 -2.49 15.85 -12.24
N SER A 206 -1.96 14.72 -11.78
CA SER A 206 -0.59 14.63 -11.25
C SER A 206 0.48 15.06 -12.26
N GLU A 207 0.25 14.84 -13.56
CA GLU A 207 1.18 15.26 -14.62
C GLU A 207 1.03 16.74 -15.00
N TYR A 208 -0.13 17.35 -14.74
CA TYR A 208 -0.44 18.72 -15.16
C TYR A 208 -1.04 19.54 -14.01
N GLN A 209 -0.19 20.37 -13.40
CA GLN A 209 -0.54 21.19 -12.23
C GLN A 209 -1.37 22.44 -12.57
N GLN A 210 -1.44 22.84 -13.84
CA GLN A 210 -2.21 24.01 -14.29
C GLN A 210 -3.31 23.60 -15.28
N SER A 211 -4.50 24.17 -15.05
CA SER A 211 -5.65 24.02 -15.93
C SER A 211 -5.53 24.99 -17.11
N GLN A 212 -5.68 24.49 -18.33
CA GLN A 212 -5.63 25.25 -19.57
C GLN A 212 -7.04 25.38 -20.13
N LEU A 213 -7.38 26.56 -20.64
CA LEU A 213 -8.66 26.83 -21.29
C LEU A 213 -8.55 26.49 -22.77
N THR A 214 -9.39 25.58 -23.25
CA THR A 214 -9.53 25.31 -24.68
C THR A 214 -10.85 25.87 -25.18
N ILE A 215 -10.79 26.56 -26.33
CA ILE A 215 -11.97 27.16 -26.95
C ILE A 215 -12.10 26.73 -28.40
N GLY A 216 -13.35 26.50 -28.82
CA GLY A 216 -13.75 26.32 -30.20
C GLY A 216 -14.39 27.60 -30.72
N VAL A 217 -13.82 28.16 -31.79
CA VAL A 217 -14.36 29.33 -32.48
C VAL A 217 -15.02 28.88 -33.78
N TRP A 218 -16.21 29.42 -34.05
CA TRP A 218 -16.97 29.22 -35.29
C TRP A 218 -16.30 29.94 -36.46
N MET A 219 -15.16 29.39 -36.87
CA MET A 219 -14.34 29.71 -38.05
C MET A 219 -13.31 28.58 -38.22
N ASN A 220 -13.72 27.33 -38.00
CA ASN A 220 -12.85 26.15 -38.13
C ASN A 220 -11.57 26.23 -37.26
N SER A 221 -11.66 26.74 -36.02
CA SER A 221 -10.49 27.08 -35.21
C SER A 221 -10.58 26.62 -33.77
N LEU A 222 -9.48 26.04 -33.27
CA LEU A 222 -9.27 25.74 -31.86
C LEU A 222 -8.12 26.60 -31.31
N TYR A 223 -8.35 27.23 -30.16
CA TYR A 223 -7.32 27.97 -29.42
C TYR A 223 -7.19 27.40 -28.01
N GLN A 224 -5.99 27.51 -27.47
CA GLN A 224 -5.69 27.13 -26.09
C GLN A 224 -5.02 28.30 -25.38
N PHE A 225 -5.45 28.55 -24.15
CA PHE A 225 -4.95 29.62 -23.31
C PHE A 225 -4.57 29.06 -21.94
N ASP A 226 -3.52 29.64 -21.36
CA ASP A 226 -3.19 29.43 -19.95
C ASP A 226 -4.21 30.16 -19.06
N CYS A 227 -4.24 29.85 -17.76
CA CYS A 227 -5.02 30.59 -16.77
C CYS A 227 -4.65 32.10 -16.74
N ASN A 228 -3.44 32.42 -17.21
CA ASN A 228 -2.99 33.79 -17.37
C ASN A 228 -3.49 34.49 -18.65
N GLY A 229 -4.25 33.81 -19.50
CA GLY A 229 -4.76 34.36 -20.77
C GLY A 229 -3.72 34.41 -21.89
N GLN A 230 -2.55 33.79 -21.71
CA GLN A 230 -1.54 33.66 -22.76
C GLN A 230 -1.87 32.47 -23.66
N GLN A 231 -1.81 32.66 -24.98
CA GLN A 231 -2.06 31.57 -25.93
C GLN A 231 -0.95 30.51 -25.86
N ILE A 232 -1.36 29.24 -25.75
CA ILE A 232 -0.49 28.07 -25.72
C ILE A 232 -0.48 27.44 -27.10
N GLY A 233 0.71 27.36 -27.71
CA GLY A 233 0.88 26.76 -29.03
C GLY A 233 0.25 27.55 -30.18
N ALA A 234 0.36 27.00 -31.38
CA ALA A 234 -0.26 27.57 -32.57
C ALA A 234 -1.76 27.25 -32.61
N ARG A 235 -2.54 28.14 -33.23
CA ARG A 235 -3.95 27.88 -33.56
C ARG A 235 -4.04 26.58 -34.36
N THR A 236 -4.92 25.68 -33.93
CA THR A 236 -5.22 24.46 -34.69
C THR A 236 -6.39 24.75 -35.61
N GLU A 237 -6.21 24.53 -36.92
CA GLU A 237 -7.30 24.61 -37.89
C GLU A 237 -8.01 23.26 -37.97
N LEU A 238 -9.32 23.27 -37.76
CA LEU A 238 -10.17 22.08 -37.81
C LEU A 238 -10.81 21.99 -39.21
N PRO A 239 -11.14 20.79 -39.71
CA PRO A 239 -11.85 20.66 -40.99
C PRO A 239 -13.35 20.99 -40.88
N PHE A 240 -13.84 21.42 -39.72
CA PHE A 240 -15.24 21.64 -39.39
C PHE A 240 -15.37 22.63 -38.22
N ASP A 241 -16.58 23.15 -37.98
CA ASP A 241 -16.84 24.09 -36.88
C ASP A 241 -17.14 23.34 -35.57
N PRO A 242 -16.39 23.58 -34.49
CA PRO A 242 -16.56 22.89 -33.22
C PRO A 242 -17.78 23.41 -32.45
N LEU A 243 -18.76 22.54 -32.21
CA LEU A 243 -19.97 22.87 -31.46
C LEU A 243 -19.87 22.51 -29.97
N HIS A 244 -19.11 21.46 -29.62
CA HIS A 244 -18.89 21.09 -28.22
C HIS A 244 -17.54 20.37 -28.03
N ILE A 245 -16.88 20.62 -26.89
CA ILE A 245 -15.59 20.01 -26.49
C ILE A 245 -15.79 19.28 -25.15
N ASN A 246 -15.20 18.08 -25.02
CA ASN A 246 -15.10 17.35 -23.74
C ASN A 246 -13.72 16.75 -23.56
N TYR A 247 -13.20 16.76 -22.33
CA TYR A 247 -11.99 16.01 -21.99
C TYR A 247 -12.27 14.55 -21.58
N GLN A 248 -11.42 13.62 -22.04
CA GLN A 248 -11.42 12.20 -21.73
C GLN A 248 -10.08 11.76 -21.12
N ASN A 249 -10.05 10.63 -20.40
CA ASN A 249 -8.86 10.05 -19.75
C ASN A 249 -8.10 11.07 -18.90
N ASN A 250 -8.82 11.74 -17.99
CA ASN A 250 -8.23 12.76 -17.11
C ASN A 250 -7.52 13.91 -17.87
N GLY A 251 -7.98 14.26 -19.08
CA GLY A 251 -7.49 15.45 -19.78
C GLY A 251 -6.43 15.20 -20.86
N GLU A 252 -6.09 13.94 -21.14
CA GLU A 252 -5.15 13.59 -22.21
C GLU A 252 -5.75 13.77 -23.62
N TYR A 253 -7.06 13.53 -23.75
CA TYR A 253 -7.77 13.54 -25.02
C TYR A 253 -8.96 14.50 -24.99
N MET A 254 -9.19 15.18 -26.11
CA MET A 254 -10.35 16.02 -26.36
C MET A 254 -11.27 15.34 -27.36
N ALA A 255 -12.54 15.15 -27.00
CA ALA A 255 -13.60 14.78 -27.92
C ALA A 255 -14.27 16.07 -28.42
N ILE A 256 -14.19 16.32 -29.72
CA ILE A 256 -14.76 17.50 -30.38
C ILE A 256 -15.87 17.05 -31.32
N ALA A 257 -17.06 17.59 -31.10
CA ALA A 257 -18.24 17.40 -31.93
C ALA A 257 -18.54 18.67 -32.73
N GLY A 258 -19.15 18.54 -33.91
CA GLY A 258 -19.44 19.69 -34.77
C GLY A 258 -20.40 19.44 -35.92
N ASN A 259 -20.38 20.36 -36.88
CA ASN A 259 -21.27 20.38 -38.07
C ASN A 259 -20.93 19.35 -39.16
N ASN A 260 -19.88 18.56 -38.98
CA ASN A 260 -19.49 17.48 -39.89
C ASN A 260 -20.15 16.14 -39.54
N ASN A 261 -21.14 16.17 -38.64
CA ASN A 261 -21.88 15.01 -38.13
C ASN A 261 -20.98 13.97 -37.45
N LYS A 262 -19.77 14.36 -37.04
CA LYS A 262 -18.76 13.45 -36.52
C LYS A 262 -18.23 13.89 -35.17
N ILE A 263 -17.87 12.92 -34.34
CA ILE A 263 -17.13 13.11 -33.11
C ILE A 263 -15.67 12.71 -33.37
N ASN A 264 -14.78 13.68 -33.28
CA ASN A 264 -13.35 13.49 -33.53
C ASN A 264 -12.56 13.57 -32.23
N LEU A 265 -11.63 12.63 -32.04
CA LEU A 265 -10.71 12.64 -30.92
C LEU A 265 -9.41 13.35 -31.31
N TYR A 266 -9.00 14.27 -30.45
CA TYR A 266 -7.75 15.03 -30.54
C TYR A 266 -6.91 14.76 -29.30
N THR A 267 -5.59 14.85 -29.46
CA THR A 267 -4.66 14.98 -28.33
C THR A 267 -4.88 16.32 -27.64
N ARG A 268 -4.48 16.43 -26.38
CA ARG A 268 -4.45 17.71 -25.65
C ARG A 268 -3.76 18.85 -26.41
N GLU A 269 -2.72 18.58 -27.20
CA GLU A 269 -1.99 19.60 -27.99
C GLU A 269 -2.75 20.03 -29.27
N GLY A 270 -3.95 19.50 -29.55
CA GLY A 270 -4.71 19.79 -30.77
C GLY A 270 -4.38 18.89 -31.97
N GLY A 271 -3.53 17.88 -31.80
CA GLY A 271 -3.25 16.90 -32.85
C GLY A 271 -4.40 15.91 -33.07
N PHE A 272 -4.87 15.77 -34.31
CA PHE A 272 -5.93 14.82 -34.68
C PHE A 272 -5.50 13.35 -34.46
N LEU A 273 -6.36 12.53 -33.85
CA LEU A 273 -6.11 11.11 -33.61
C LEU A 273 -6.95 10.21 -34.51
N ILE A 274 -8.27 10.29 -34.36
CA ILE A 274 -9.21 9.39 -35.04
C ILE A 274 -10.62 9.96 -35.01
N GLU A 275 -11.39 9.61 -36.03
CA GLU A 275 -12.84 9.74 -36.04
C GLU A 275 -13.45 8.67 -35.12
N ALA A 276 -14.09 9.09 -34.03
CA ALA A 276 -14.69 8.18 -33.08
C ALA A 276 -16.08 7.73 -33.56
N CYS A 277 -16.94 8.66 -33.98
CA CYS A 277 -18.30 8.36 -34.39
C CYS A 277 -18.74 9.25 -35.55
N SER A 278 -19.63 8.73 -36.40
CA SER A 278 -20.37 9.45 -37.43
C SER A 278 -21.88 9.26 -37.20
N LEU A 279 -22.63 10.36 -37.15
CA LEU A 279 -24.08 10.42 -36.98
C LEU A 279 -24.74 11.00 -38.25
N ASN A 280 -26.07 11.05 -38.25
CA ASN A 280 -26.86 11.47 -39.42
C ASN A 280 -26.79 12.98 -39.68
N ASP A 281 -26.76 13.81 -38.63
CA ASP A 281 -26.79 15.27 -38.72
C ASP A 281 -25.88 15.95 -37.68
N TRP A 282 -25.88 17.29 -37.64
CA TRP A 282 -25.02 18.12 -36.79
C TRP A 282 -25.16 17.74 -35.32
N ILE A 283 -24.03 17.74 -34.61
CA ILE A 283 -23.98 17.34 -33.20
C ILE A 283 -23.87 18.59 -32.33
N TRP A 284 -24.96 18.98 -31.69
CA TRP A 284 -25.02 20.18 -30.85
C TRP A 284 -24.27 20.02 -29.54
N CYS A 285 -24.41 18.86 -28.91
CA CYS A 285 -23.78 18.60 -27.62
C CYS A 285 -23.22 17.18 -27.55
N THR A 286 -22.18 17.04 -26.76
CA THR A 286 -21.63 15.74 -26.38
C THR A 286 -21.27 15.82 -24.90
N LYS A 287 -21.43 14.74 -24.15
CA LYS A 287 -20.88 14.61 -22.78
C LYS A 287 -20.31 13.21 -22.61
N ILE A 288 -19.28 13.10 -21.78
CA ILE A 288 -18.63 11.83 -21.46
C ILE A 288 -19.03 11.43 -20.04
N LYS A 289 -19.39 10.17 -19.83
CA LYS A 289 -19.68 9.63 -18.51
C LYS A 289 -18.42 9.69 -17.64
N PRO A 290 -18.49 10.24 -16.41
CA PRO A 290 -17.33 10.28 -15.51
C PRO A 290 -16.71 8.89 -15.32
N LYS A 291 -15.37 8.80 -15.38
CA LYS A 291 -14.59 7.55 -15.19
C LYS A 291 -14.93 6.41 -16.16
N SER A 292 -15.65 6.69 -17.25
CA SER A 292 -16.11 5.70 -18.25
C SER A 292 -15.72 6.13 -19.66
N THR A 293 -15.89 5.24 -20.63
CA THR A 293 -15.73 5.49 -22.07
C THR A 293 -17.07 5.69 -22.79
N VAL A 294 -18.18 5.76 -22.04
CA VAL A 294 -19.51 6.02 -22.60
C VAL A 294 -19.68 7.51 -22.88
N ILE A 295 -20.18 7.83 -24.07
CA ILE A 295 -20.50 9.17 -24.54
C ILE A 295 -21.98 9.26 -24.87
N VAL A 296 -22.58 10.41 -24.57
CA VAL A 296 -23.92 10.78 -25.04
C VAL A 296 -23.78 11.97 -25.98
N CYS A 297 -24.53 11.95 -27.08
CA CYS A 297 -24.59 13.01 -28.07
C CYS A 297 -26.03 13.35 -28.41
N GLY A 298 -26.29 14.64 -28.60
CA GLY A 298 -27.56 15.17 -29.08
C GLY A 298 -27.38 15.78 -30.46
N THR A 299 -28.26 15.42 -31.40
CA THR A 299 -28.17 15.87 -32.80
C THR A 299 -29.23 16.92 -33.14
N ASN A 300 -29.05 17.55 -34.30
CA ASN A 300 -29.98 18.51 -34.86
C ASN A 300 -31.30 17.88 -35.34
N ASP A 301 -31.26 16.64 -35.84
CA ASP A 301 -32.46 15.93 -36.28
C ASP A 301 -33.32 15.36 -35.12
N GLY A 302 -32.85 15.49 -33.87
CA GLY A 302 -33.58 15.03 -32.68
C GLY A 302 -33.16 13.66 -32.16
N ASP A 303 -32.06 13.10 -32.67
CA ASP A 303 -31.51 11.84 -32.16
C ASP A 303 -30.69 12.09 -30.89
N ILE A 304 -30.96 11.27 -29.87
CA ILE A 304 -30.13 11.08 -28.69
C ILE A 304 -29.42 9.74 -28.86
N VAL A 305 -28.10 9.78 -28.97
CA VAL A 305 -27.28 8.60 -29.22
C VAL A 305 -26.34 8.39 -28.04
N VAL A 306 -26.36 7.19 -27.47
CA VAL A 306 -25.43 6.77 -26.42
C VAL A 306 -24.51 5.68 -26.95
N GLN A 307 -23.20 5.91 -26.89
CA GLN A 307 -22.21 4.99 -27.42
C GLN A 307 -21.07 4.74 -26.44
N GLU A 308 -20.47 3.57 -26.51
CA GLU A 308 -19.27 3.21 -25.76
C GLU A 308 -18.05 3.22 -26.69
N LEU A 309 -17.03 3.98 -26.32
CA LEU A 309 -15.74 4.00 -27.01
C LEU A 309 -14.90 2.79 -26.56
N LEU A 310 -14.71 1.81 -27.45
CA LEU A 310 -13.92 0.62 -27.21
C LEU A 310 -12.52 0.76 -27.82
N SER A 311 -11.51 0.55 -26.98
CA SER A 311 -10.11 0.57 -27.39
C SER A 311 -9.60 -0.86 -27.58
N GLU A 312 -9.04 -1.15 -28.77
CA GLU A 312 -8.37 -2.43 -29.00
C GLU A 312 -7.10 -2.53 -28.15
N ASN A 313 -6.84 -3.72 -27.61
CA ASN A 313 -5.57 -4.00 -26.96
C ASN A 313 -4.50 -4.16 -28.01
N VAL A 314 -3.49 -3.29 -27.93
CA VAL A 314 -2.34 -3.33 -28.83
C VAL A 314 -1.14 -3.77 -27.99
N THR A 315 -0.77 -5.03 -28.14
CA THR A 315 0.30 -5.66 -27.37
C THR A 315 1.20 -6.50 -28.29
N ALA A 316 2.45 -6.66 -27.89
CA ALA A 316 3.37 -7.60 -28.51
C ALA A 316 4.34 -8.15 -27.46
N LEU A 317 4.70 -9.42 -27.59
CA LEU A 317 5.66 -10.09 -26.72
C LEU A 317 6.75 -10.72 -27.58
N TYR A 318 8.01 -10.49 -27.22
CA TYR A 318 9.12 -11.26 -27.74
C TYR A 318 10.12 -11.53 -26.62
N ASP A 319 10.50 -12.80 -26.46
CA ASP A 319 11.39 -13.24 -25.39
C ASP A 319 10.82 -12.84 -24.01
N ASP A 320 11.42 -11.86 -23.34
CA ASP A 320 11.05 -11.31 -22.04
C ASP A 320 10.58 -9.85 -22.10
N LYS A 321 10.54 -9.25 -23.29
CA LYS A 321 10.12 -7.86 -23.49
C LYS A 321 8.68 -7.83 -23.97
N PHE A 322 7.85 -7.15 -23.20
CA PHE A 322 6.45 -6.95 -23.49
C PHE A 322 6.20 -5.49 -23.86
N VAL A 323 5.58 -5.25 -25.01
CA VAL A 323 5.22 -3.91 -25.47
C VAL A 323 3.71 -3.78 -25.44
N GLN A 324 3.22 -2.71 -24.83
CA GLN A 324 1.80 -2.40 -24.80
C GLN A 324 1.56 -0.92 -25.07
N ARG A 325 0.47 -0.64 -25.77
CA ARG A 325 -0.05 0.70 -25.91
C ARG A 325 -0.68 1.18 -24.60
N GLU A 326 -0.20 2.30 -24.09
CA GLU A 326 -0.80 3.03 -22.97
C GLU A 326 -1.40 4.34 -23.51
N GLN A 327 -2.53 4.76 -22.94
CA GLN A 327 -3.19 6.02 -23.32
C GLN A 327 -3.32 6.24 -24.85
N LEU A 328 -3.61 5.26 -25.71
CA LEU A 328 -3.74 5.43 -27.18
C LEU A 328 -2.49 5.91 -27.98
N THR A 329 -1.62 6.76 -27.44
CA THR A 329 -0.52 7.42 -28.16
C THR A 329 0.88 6.97 -27.69
N ASP A 330 0.95 6.37 -26.50
CA ASP A 330 2.21 5.95 -25.91
C ASP A 330 2.41 4.43 -26.07
N ALA A 331 3.66 4.02 -26.27
CA ALA A 331 4.06 2.62 -26.24
C ALA A 331 5.00 2.39 -25.06
N ILE A 332 4.61 1.51 -24.13
CA ILE A 332 5.44 1.08 -23.01
C ILE A 332 6.09 -0.24 -23.35
N ILE A 333 7.39 -0.32 -23.13
CA ILE A 333 8.17 -1.54 -23.13
C ILE A 333 8.48 -1.92 -21.69
N LEU A 334 8.13 -3.15 -21.33
CA LEU A 334 8.35 -3.77 -20.04
C LEU A 334 9.31 -4.93 -20.22
N SER A 335 10.44 -4.91 -19.50
CA SER A 335 11.28 -6.10 -19.34
C SER A 335 10.72 -6.93 -18.20
N MET A 336 10.17 -8.11 -18.50
CA MET A 336 9.50 -8.94 -17.50
C MET A 336 10.46 -9.64 -16.54
N ILE A 337 11.73 -9.80 -16.91
CA ILE A 337 12.77 -10.35 -16.03
C ILE A 337 13.34 -9.27 -15.11
N SER A 338 13.76 -8.13 -15.66
CA SER A 338 14.40 -7.04 -14.89
C SER A 338 13.40 -6.03 -14.29
N ASN A 339 12.11 -6.16 -14.61
CA ASN A 339 11.02 -5.27 -14.20
C ASN A 339 11.23 -3.78 -14.55
N GLN A 340 12.07 -3.51 -15.56
CA GLN A 340 12.33 -2.16 -16.05
C GLN A 340 11.26 -1.73 -17.05
N LYS A 341 10.94 -0.44 -17.05
CA LYS A 341 9.93 0.16 -17.92
C LYS A 341 10.53 1.28 -18.74
N ALA A 342 10.28 1.27 -20.05
CA ALA A 342 10.64 2.35 -20.96
C ALA A 342 9.37 2.84 -21.69
N ARG A 343 9.15 4.16 -21.71
CA ARG A 343 7.99 4.78 -22.38
C ARG A 343 8.44 5.50 -23.66
N ILE A 344 7.77 5.24 -24.77
CA ILE A 344 7.96 5.92 -26.05
C ILE A 344 6.70 6.75 -26.35
N LYS A 345 6.85 8.08 -26.35
CA LYS A 345 5.76 9.01 -26.70
C LYS A 345 5.71 9.23 -28.20
N CYS A 346 4.64 8.79 -28.87
CA CYS A 346 4.53 8.85 -30.33
C CYS A 346 3.76 10.09 -30.84
N LYS A 347 2.99 10.77 -29.96
CA LYS A 347 2.11 11.91 -30.27
C LYS A 347 0.99 11.66 -31.30
N GLU A 348 0.93 10.47 -31.89
CA GLU A 348 -0.08 10.01 -32.84
C GLU A 348 -0.67 8.69 -32.35
N LEU A 349 -1.86 8.33 -32.85
CA LEU A 349 -2.52 7.08 -32.49
C LEU A 349 -1.65 5.86 -32.85
N VAL A 350 -1.24 5.12 -31.82
CA VAL A 350 -0.56 3.83 -31.97
C VAL A 350 -1.61 2.79 -32.37
N LYS A 351 -1.55 2.31 -33.61
CA LYS A 351 -2.47 1.31 -34.18
C LYS A 351 -2.03 -0.12 -33.86
N ARG A 352 -0.74 -0.40 -34.03
CA ARG A 352 -0.11 -1.71 -33.80
C ARG A 352 1.31 -1.53 -33.29
N VAL A 353 1.78 -2.50 -32.51
CA VAL A 353 3.16 -2.57 -32.03
C VAL A 353 3.71 -3.96 -32.33
N ALA A 354 5.00 -4.05 -32.60
CA ALA A 354 5.72 -5.30 -32.74
C ALA A 354 7.10 -5.16 -32.12
N ILE A 355 7.59 -6.22 -31.49
CA ILE A 355 8.92 -6.26 -30.89
C ILE A 355 9.66 -7.49 -31.39
N PHE A 356 10.95 -7.31 -31.65
CA PHE A 356 11.83 -8.41 -32.03
C PHE A 356 13.26 -8.08 -31.60
N LYS A 357 13.83 -8.92 -30.73
CA LYS A 357 15.15 -8.74 -30.11
C LYS A 357 15.28 -7.36 -29.41
N GLU A 358 16.04 -6.46 -30.01
CA GLU A 358 16.30 -5.11 -29.48
C GLU A 358 15.48 -4.03 -30.18
N LYS A 359 14.74 -4.39 -31.24
CA LYS A 359 14.00 -3.43 -32.06
C LYS A 359 12.52 -3.47 -31.72
N VAL A 360 11.89 -2.30 -31.76
CA VAL A 360 10.45 -2.13 -31.60
C VAL A 360 9.94 -1.35 -32.78
N ALA A 361 8.93 -1.88 -33.46
CA ALA A 361 8.22 -1.20 -34.53
C ALA A 361 6.85 -0.76 -34.01
N ILE A 362 6.49 0.48 -34.28
CA ILE A 362 5.25 1.10 -33.87
C ILE A 362 4.60 1.66 -35.13
N LEU A 363 3.37 1.22 -35.41
CA LEU A 363 2.55 1.79 -36.47
C LEU A 363 1.71 2.93 -35.87
N CYS A 364 2.07 4.16 -36.20
CA CYS A 364 1.39 5.39 -35.78
C CYS A 364 0.72 6.04 -36.98
N GLY A 365 -0.62 6.09 -37.02
CA GLY A 365 -1.34 6.66 -38.18
C GLY A 365 -1.03 5.95 -39.51
N ILE A 366 -0.18 6.57 -40.34
CA ILE A 366 0.36 6.04 -41.62
C ILE A 366 1.89 5.84 -41.60
N LYS A 367 2.53 6.11 -40.46
CA LYS A 367 3.97 6.06 -40.24
C LYS A 367 4.33 4.75 -39.53
N VAL A 368 5.37 4.08 -40.00
CA VAL A 368 6.02 3.00 -39.27
C VAL A 368 7.30 3.56 -38.66
N LEU A 369 7.32 3.61 -37.32
CA LEU A 369 8.45 4.08 -36.54
C LEU A 369 9.19 2.88 -35.96
N ILE A 370 10.50 2.79 -36.21
CA ILE A 370 11.33 1.70 -35.72
C ILE A 370 12.31 2.28 -34.71
N TYR A 371 12.30 1.75 -33.50
CA TYR A 371 13.19 2.09 -32.40
C TYR A 371 14.14 0.93 -32.13
N THR A 372 15.34 1.24 -31.64
CA THR A 372 16.30 0.25 -31.15
C THR A 372 16.67 0.56 -29.71
N CYS A 373 16.85 -0.47 -28.90
CA CYS A 373 17.36 -0.34 -27.55
C CYS A 373 18.81 0.17 -27.62
N VAL A 374 19.13 1.15 -26.78
CA VAL A 374 20.50 1.64 -26.57
C VAL A 374 20.83 1.39 -25.11
N ILE A 375 21.59 0.34 -24.84
CA ILE A 375 22.10 0.03 -23.51
C ILE A 375 23.32 0.95 -23.28
N LYS A 376 23.16 1.97 -22.44
CA LYS A 376 24.32 2.71 -21.89
C LYS A 376 24.73 2.04 -20.58
N GLY A 377 26.01 2.09 -20.25
CA GLY A 377 26.67 1.33 -19.17
C GLY A 377 26.16 1.52 -17.73
N ASP A 378 25.01 2.17 -17.54
CA ASP A 378 24.23 2.13 -16.31
C ASP A 378 22.84 1.60 -16.67
N ASP A 379 22.45 0.47 -16.09
CA ASP A 379 21.28 -0.40 -16.18
C ASP A 379 19.88 0.13 -16.60
N TYR A 380 19.68 1.26 -17.28
CA TYR A 380 18.37 1.72 -17.75
C TYR A 380 18.12 1.38 -19.23
N MET A 381 16.98 0.74 -19.51
CA MET A 381 16.50 0.50 -20.87
C MET A 381 16.01 1.81 -21.52
N LYS A 382 16.69 2.28 -22.57
CA LYS A 382 16.24 3.42 -23.39
C LYS A 382 16.13 3.03 -24.86
N TYR A 383 15.11 3.56 -25.53
CA TYR A 383 14.86 3.34 -26.95
C TYR A 383 15.14 4.61 -27.75
N LYS A 384 15.95 4.49 -28.80
CA LYS A 384 16.22 5.57 -29.74
C LYS A 384 15.60 5.23 -31.09
N GLN A 385 15.02 6.23 -31.76
CA GLN A 385 14.48 6.06 -33.10
C GLN A 385 15.60 5.68 -34.07
N PHE A 386 15.43 4.56 -34.77
CA PHE A 386 16.36 4.00 -35.74
C PHE A 386 15.98 4.38 -37.17
N LYS A 387 14.74 4.11 -37.59
CA LYS A 387 14.22 4.40 -38.93
C LYS A 387 12.75 4.83 -38.88
N LYS A 388 12.30 5.54 -39.91
CA LYS A 388 10.90 5.90 -40.14
C LYS A 388 10.58 5.81 -41.63
N PHE A 389 9.41 5.29 -41.97
CA PHE A 389 8.86 5.38 -43.32
C PHE A 389 7.34 5.56 -43.27
N GLN A 390 6.75 6.05 -44.37
CA GLN A 390 5.31 6.30 -44.48
C GLN A 390 4.73 5.39 -45.55
N LYS A 391 3.73 4.60 -45.16
CA LYS A 391 2.99 3.73 -46.07
C LYS A 391 1.58 3.59 -45.52
N ARG A 392 0.56 3.89 -46.32
CA ARG A 392 -0.82 3.55 -45.97
C ARG A 392 -0.96 2.04 -46.07
N VAL A 393 -0.98 1.38 -44.93
CA VAL A 393 -1.17 -0.06 -44.85
C VAL A 393 -2.20 -0.34 -43.79
N ASP A 394 -3.33 -0.88 -44.20
CA ASP A 394 -4.30 -1.47 -43.29
C ASP A 394 -3.84 -2.90 -43.01
N CYS A 395 -3.60 -3.19 -41.73
CA CYS A 395 -3.02 -4.44 -41.30
C CYS A 395 -3.83 -5.06 -40.16
N GLU A 396 -4.16 -6.34 -40.32
CA GLU A 396 -4.72 -7.16 -39.25
C GLU A 396 -3.58 -7.64 -38.34
N HIS A 397 -2.49 -8.10 -38.97
CA HIS A 397 -1.30 -8.62 -38.31
C HIS A 397 -0.09 -7.74 -38.57
N PHE A 398 0.68 -7.44 -37.52
CA PHE A 398 1.86 -6.59 -37.59
C PHE A 398 2.99 -7.25 -36.79
N GLN A 399 4.04 -7.68 -37.47
CA GLN A 399 5.16 -8.42 -36.87
C GLN A 399 6.50 -7.81 -37.29
N LEU A 400 7.54 -8.03 -36.47
CA LEU A 400 8.88 -7.51 -36.71
C LEU A 400 9.89 -8.66 -36.86
N ALA A 401 10.80 -8.48 -37.80
CA ALA A 401 11.94 -9.34 -38.06
C ALA A 401 13.24 -8.54 -37.93
N SER A 402 14.40 -9.19 -38.03
CA SER A 402 15.72 -8.56 -37.90
C SER A 402 15.94 -7.37 -38.85
N SER A 403 15.45 -7.49 -40.09
CA SER A 403 15.60 -6.48 -41.16
C SER A 403 14.29 -6.00 -41.77
N ASN A 404 13.17 -6.68 -41.48
CA ASN A 404 11.91 -6.51 -42.20
C ASN A 404 10.74 -6.28 -41.23
N VAL A 405 9.75 -5.52 -41.66
CA VAL A 405 8.43 -5.40 -41.04
C VAL A 405 7.46 -6.27 -41.83
N LEU A 406 6.76 -7.17 -41.15
CA LEU A 406 5.81 -8.10 -41.75
C LEU A 406 4.40 -7.61 -41.49
N ILE A 407 3.63 -7.48 -42.56
CA ILE A 407 2.26 -6.99 -42.52
C ILE A 407 1.34 -8.02 -43.16
N GLY A 408 0.39 -8.53 -42.37
CA GLY A 408 -0.67 -9.43 -42.84
C GLY A 408 -1.99 -8.69 -43.01
N ALA A 409 -2.62 -8.86 -44.17
CA ALA A 409 -3.94 -8.31 -44.48
C ALA A 409 -4.74 -9.32 -45.31
N GLY A 410 -5.83 -9.84 -44.75
CA GLY A 410 -6.66 -10.85 -45.40
C GLY A 410 -5.83 -12.08 -45.79
N GLN A 411 -5.74 -12.39 -47.08
CA GLN A 411 -5.05 -13.58 -47.62
C GLN A 411 -3.57 -13.34 -47.97
N LYS A 412 -3.01 -12.15 -47.71
CA LYS A 412 -1.64 -11.79 -48.10
C LYS A 412 -0.78 -11.44 -46.89
N LEU A 413 0.46 -11.92 -46.89
CA LEU A 413 1.53 -11.51 -45.98
C LEU A 413 2.62 -10.80 -46.78
N ILE A 414 2.97 -9.57 -46.40
CA ILE A 414 3.92 -8.72 -47.11
C ILE A 414 5.08 -8.40 -46.19
N ALA A 415 6.32 -8.55 -46.68
CA ALA A 415 7.53 -8.11 -46.00
C ALA A 415 8.03 -6.78 -46.59
N PHE A 416 8.13 -5.76 -45.75
CA PHE A 416 8.77 -4.49 -46.08
C PHE A 416 10.15 -4.41 -45.45
N ASN A 417 11.14 -3.91 -46.17
CA ASN A 417 12.40 -3.53 -45.56
C ASN A 417 12.22 -2.28 -44.65
N PHE A 418 13.23 -1.94 -43.85
CA PHE A 418 13.17 -0.74 -42.98
C PHE A 418 13.25 0.61 -43.70
N ASN A 419 13.50 0.61 -45.02
CA ASN A 419 13.42 1.80 -45.85
C ASN A 419 12.00 2.02 -46.43
N GLY A 420 11.12 1.02 -46.34
CA GLY A 420 9.74 1.07 -46.83
C GLY A 420 9.52 0.42 -48.20
N ASP A 421 10.53 -0.23 -48.77
CA ASP A 421 10.40 -0.99 -50.02
C ASP A 421 9.83 -2.38 -49.75
N MET A 422 9.04 -2.88 -50.68
CA MET A 422 8.47 -4.22 -50.59
C MET A 422 9.53 -5.25 -50.99
N ASP A 423 9.93 -6.11 -50.06
CA ASP A 423 10.87 -7.19 -50.35
C ASP A 423 10.14 -8.38 -50.98
N LYS A 424 9.07 -8.85 -50.35
CA LYS A 424 8.34 -10.07 -50.75
C LYS A 424 6.87 -10.05 -50.34
N THR A 425 6.05 -10.84 -51.04
CA THR A 425 4.65 -11.11 -50.71
C THR A 425 4.36 -12.60 -50.82
N TRP A 426 3.63 -13.14 -49.86
CA TRP A 426 3.07 -14.50 -49.86
C TRP A 426 1.55 -14.43 -49.87
N SER A 427 0.90 -15.29 -50.64
CA SER A 427 -0.56 -15.40 -50.75
C SER A 427 -1.03 -16.78 -50.29
N PHE A 428 -2.15 -16.84 -49.59
CA PHE A 428 -2.74 -18.06 -49.05
C PHE A 428 -4.15 -18.28 -49.58
N GLU A 429 -4.65 -19.52 -49.44
CA GLU A 429 -5.99 -19.93 -49.90
C GLU A 429 -7.14 -19.36 -49.03
N SER A 430 -6.84 -18.87 -47.83
CA SER A 430 -7.80 -18.44 -46.82
C SER A 430 -7.23 -17.28 -46.01
N PRO A 431 -8.06 -16.42 -45.39
CA PRO A 431 -7.57 -15.30 -44.58
C PRO A 431 -6.64 -15.75 -43.44
N ILE A 432 -5.65 -14.92 -43.16
CA ILE A 432 -4.65 -15.16 -42.12
C ILE A 432 -5.28 -14.80 -40.77
N THR A 433 -5.34 -15.75 -39.86
CA THR A 433 -5.86 -15.54 -38.50
C THR A 433 -4.76 -15.28 -37.48
N PHE A 434 -3.54 -15.76 -37.74
CA PHE A 434 -2.42 -15.62 -36.80
C PHE A 434 -1.08 -15.57 -37.52
N VAL A 435 -0.17 -14.68 -37.08
CA VAL A 435 1.21 -14.59 -37.57
C VAL A 435 2.16 -14.42 -36.39
N SER A 436 3.23 -15.22 -36.33
CA SER A 436 4.30 -15.04 -35.34
C SER A 436 5.70 -15.24 -35.94
N CYS A 437 6.65 -14.40 -35.54
CA CYS A 437 8.05 -14.51 -35.92
C CYS A 437 8.82 -15.30 -34.83
N GLN A 438 9.28 -16.51 -35.16
CA GLN A 438 9.97 -17.45 -34.27
C GLN A 438 11.51 -17.30 -34.32
N GLY A 439 12.01 -16.23 -34.93
CA GLY A 439 13.43 -15.90 -35.07
C GLY A 439 14.23 -16.85 -35.97
N GLY A 440 15.55 -16.67 -36.00
CA GLY A 440 16.47 -17.38 -36.89
C GLY A 440 17.71 -16.55 -37.23
N ALA A 441 18.50 -17.02 -38.20
CA ALA A 441 19.58 -16.22 -38.77
C ALA A 441 18.98 -14.97 -39.44
N PRO A 442 19.62 -13.79 -39.35
CA PRO A 442 19.11 -12.57 -39.95
C PRO A 442 18.76 -12.77 -41.43
N LYS A 443 17.61 -12.25 -41.89
CA LYS A 443 17.01 -12.47 -43.23
C LYS A 443 16.53 -13.90 -43.55
N ARG A 444 16.83 -14.91 -42.72
CA ARG A 444 16.34 -16.30 -42.82
C ARG A 444 15.53 -16.68 -41.57
N GLU A 445 14.71 -15.74 -41.11
CA GLU A 445 13.91 -15.94 -39.91
C GLU A 445 12.67 -16.75 -40.24
N LEU A 446 12.25 -17.55 -39.26
CA LEU A 446 11.06 -18.39 -39.36
C LEU A 446 9.83 -17.59 -38.97
N VAL A 447 8.84 -17.55 -39.85
CA VAL A 447 7.51 -17.00 -39.62
C VAL A 447 6.49 -18.13 -39.67
N LEU A 448 5.60 -18.20 -38.67
CA LEU A 448 4.46 -19.09 -38.66
C LEU A 448 3.20 -18.34 -39.05
N VAL A 449 2.36 -18.99 -39.85
CA VAL A 449 1.10 -18.45 -40.32
C VAL A 449 0.00 -19.47 -40.08
N GLY A 450 -1.07 -19.04 -39.40
CA GLY A 450 -2.31 -19.79 -39.25
C GLY A 450 -3.41 -19.18 -40.10
N LEU A 451 -4.22 -20.04 -40.72
CA LEU A 451 -5.33 -19.65 -41.58
C LEU A 451 -6.69 -19.98 -40.95
N GLU A 452 -7.74 -19.34 -41.46
CA GLU A 452 -9.13 -19.57 -41.06
C GLU A 452 -9.63 -20.97 -41.48
N ASN A 453 -9.13 -21.52 -42.58
CA ASN A 453 -9.40 -22.89 -42.99
C ASN A 453 -8.62 -23.97 -42.19
N GLY A 454 -7.91 -23.56 -41.13
CA GLY A 454 -7.14 -24.43 -40.25
C GLY A 454 -5.77 -24.88 -40.80
N GLY A 455 -5.29 -24.31 -41.91
CA GLY A 455 -3.95 -24.57 -42.43
C GLY A 455 -2.84 -23.89 -41.62
N VAL A 456 -1.82 -24.65 -41.20
CA VAL A 456 -0.60 -24.13 -40.54
C VAL A 456 0.57 -24.13 -41.51
N TYR A 457 1.13 -22.95 -41.75
CA TYR A 457 2.26 -22.75 -42.66
C TYR A 457 3.50 -22.21 -41.95
N LYS A 458 4.66 -22.63 -42.43
CA LYS A 458 5.99 -22.16 -42.05
C LYS A 458 6.65 -21.50 -43.24
N ILE A 459 7.13 -20.28 -43.03
CA ILE A 459 7.80 -19.46 -44.03
C ILE A 459 9.18 -19.11 -43.51
N PHE A 460 10.18 -19.20 -44.37
CA PHE A 460 11.46 -18.55 -44.13
C PHE A 460 11.52 -17.30 -45.00
N LEU A 461 11.96 -16.17 -44.45
CA LEU A 461 11.95 -14.89 -45.18
C LEU A 461 12.80 -14.89 -46.47
N ASP A 462 13.84 -15.72 -46.52
CA ASP A 462 14.67 -15.94 -47.70
C ASP A 462 13.98 -16.79 -48.79
N ASN A 463 12.94 -17.53 -48.43
CA ASN A 463 12.20 -18.41 -49.34
C ASN A 463 10.89 -17.76 -49.82
N SER A 464 10.54 -18.01 -51.07
CA SER A 464 9.30 -17.52 -51.70
C SER A 464 8.11 -18.45 -51.48
N PHE A 465 8.35 -19.73 -51.13
CA PHE A 465 7.29 -20.72 -51.00
C PHE A 465 6.95 -21.02 -49.52
N PRO A 466 5.67 -20.86 -49.10
CA PRO A 466 5.24 -21.29 -47.77
C PRO A 466 5.13 -22.82 -47.70
N ILE A 467 5.58 -23.41 -46.60
CA ILE A 467 5.56 -24.87 -46.38
C ILE A 467 4.43 -25.20 -45.41
N GLN A 468 3.46 -26.00 -45.82
CA GLN A 468 2.40 -26.46 -44.93
C GLN A 468 2.92 -27.56 -43.98
N ILE A 469 2.78 -27.35 -42.67
CA ILE A 469 3.23 -28.33 -41.65
C ILE A 469 2.07 -29.25 -41.28
N HIS A 470 0.90 -28.65 -40.98
CA HIS A 470 -0.26 -29.35 -40.45
C HIS A 470 -1.56 -28.67 -40.94
N LYS A 471 -2.69 -29.40 -40.88
CA LYS A 471 -4.02 -28.88 -41.23
C LYS A 471 -5.05 -29.41 -40.24
N VAL A 472 -5.83 -28.50 -39.69
CA VAL A 472 -6.99 -28.78 -38.82
C VAL A 472 -8.25 -28.33 -39.56
N ASN A 473 -9.43 -28.82 -39.16
CA ASN A 473 -10.71 -28.47 -39.77
C ASN A 473 -11.35 -27.19 -39.18
N THR A 474 -10.67 -26.54 -38.24
CA THR A 474 -11.15 -25.38 -37.48
C THR A 474 -10.15 -24.22 -37.61
N PRO A 475 -10.60 -22.96 -37.52
CA PRO A 475 -9.72 -21.80 -37.68
C PRO A 475 -8.64 -21.78 -36.60
N ILE A 476 -7.42 -21.39 -36.97
CA ILE A 476 -6.31 -21.34 -36.01
C ILE A 476 -6.38 -20.05 -35.20
N LYS A 477 -6.32 -20.15 -33.87
CA LYS A 477 -6.33 -18.99 -32.98
C LYS A 477 -4.93 -18.59 -32.50
N TYR A 478 -4.08 -19.57 -32.22
CA TYR A 478 -2.75 -19.32 -31.67
C TYR A 478 -1.76 -20.40 -32.11
N LEU A 479 -0.51 -20.00 -32.41
CA LEU A 479 0.58 -20.89 -32.77
C LEU A 479 1.86 -20.51 -32.04
N THR A 480 2.55 -21.49 -31.50
CA THR A 480 3.87 -21.31 -30.90
C THR A 480 4.76 -22.53 -31.11
N MET A 481 6.07 -22.32 -31.09
CA MET A 481 7.05 -23.39 -31.26
C MET A 481 8.05 -23.41 -30.12
N SER A 482 8.58 -24.61 -29.89
CA SER A 482 9.73 -24.84 -29.01
C SER A 482 10.99 -24.13 -29.52
N GLN A 483 11.95 -23.91 -28.61
CA GLN A 483 13.22 -23.23 -28.91
C GLN A 483 14.03 -23.92 -30.03
N THR A 484 14.13 -25.26 -30.00
CA THR A 484 14.82 -26.05 -31.03
C THR A 484 13.99 -26.21 -32.31
N LYS A 485 12.76 -25.70 -32.31
CA LYS A 485 11.82 -25.73 -33.43
C LYS A 485 11.36 -27.13 -33.83
N ARG A 486 11.50 -28.12 -32.93
CA ARG A 486 11.04 -29.50 -33.15
C ARG A 486 9.57 -29.70 -32.79
N LYS A 487 9.07 -29.01 -31.77
CA LYS A 487 7.69 -29.13 -31.29
C LYS A 487 6.87 -27.89 -31.61
N LEU A 488 5.64 -28.10 -32.07
CA LEU A 488 4.65 -27.07 -32.39
C LEU A 488 3.43 -27.25 -31.47
N ALA A 489 2.97 -26.17 -30.88
CA ALA A 489 1.69 -26.11 -30.17
C ALA A 489 0.72 -25.23 -30.95
N LEU A 490 -0.48 -25.74 -31.18
CA LEU A 490 -1.56 -25.02 -31.86
C LEU A 490 -2.81 -25.02 -31.00
N ILE A 491 -3.52 -23.88 -30.99
CA ILE A 491 -4.85 -23.75 -30.41
C ILE A 491 -5.82 -23.44 -31.55
N ASP A 492 -6.84 -24.27 -31.68
CA ASP A 492 -7.88 -24.10 -32.68
C ASP A 492 -9.03 -23.17 -32.20
N GLY A 493 -9.98 -22.88 -33.08
CA GLY A 493 -11.13 -22.02 -32.79
C GLY A 493 -12.06 -22.56 -31.70
N ASN A 494 -12.04 -23.88 -31.48
CA ASN A 494 -12.80 -24.55 -30.42
C ASN A 494 -12.03 -24.62 -29.09
N GLN A 495 -10.90 -23.91 -28.98
CA GLN A 495 -10.03 -23.89 -27.80
C GLN A 495 -9.40 -25.26 -27.49
N ASN A 496 -9.18 -26.10 -28.50
CA ASN A 496 -8.43 -27.35 -28.35
C ASN A 496 -6.95 -27.07 -28.58
N LEU A 497 -6.13 -27.43 -27.59
CA LEU A 497 -4.68 -27.44 -27.70
C LEU A 497 -4.23 -28.78 -28.30
N GLN A 498 -3.39 -28.73 -29.33
CA GLN A 498 -2.64 -29.87 -29.83
C GLN A 498 -1.15 -29.54 -29.84
N VAL A 499 -0.35 -30.42 -29.25
CA VAL A 499 1.12 -30.34 -29.30
C VAL A 499 1.64 -31.47 -30.15
N LEU A 500 2.40 -31.14 -31.20
CA LEU A 500 2.89 -32.08 -32.19
C LEU A 500 4.39 -31.95 -32.42
N ASP A 501 5.02 -33.04 -32.84
CA ASP A 501 6.37 -33.01 -33.37
C ASP A 501 6.33 -32.63 -34.86
N THR A 502 7.12 -31.63 -35.24
CA THR A 502 7.17 -31.07 -36.60
C THR A 502 7.81 -32.02 -37.60
N ILE A 503 8.67 -32.95 -37.17
CA ILE A 503 9.35 -33.90 -38.05
C ILE A 503 8.48 -35.12 -38.28
N SER A 504 8.05 -35.81 -37.20
CA SER A 504 7.22 -37.00 -37.31
C SER A 504 5.76 -36.70 -37.63
N LYS A 505 5.30 -35.46 -37.35
CA LYS A 505 3.88 -35.03 -37.44
C LYS A 505 2.96 -35.76 -36.46
N GLU A 506 3.50 -36.46 -35.48
CA GLU A 506 2.72 -37.14 -34.44
C GLU A 506 2.25 -36.15 -33.37
N ILE A 507 1.03 -36.36 -32.86
CA ILE A 507 0.46 -35.58 -31.76
C ILE A 507 1.02 -36.15 -30.45
N LEU A 508 1.79 -35.33 -29.72
CA LEU A 508 2.39 -35.69 -28.44
C LEU A 508 1.34 -35.69 -27.32
N PHE A 509 0.47 -34.65 -27.28
CA PHE A 509 -0.71 -34.62 -26.41
C PHE A 509 -1.69 -33.52 -26.85
N GLY A 510 -2.91 -33.57 -26.32
CA GLY A 510 -3.91 -32.52 -26.51
C GLY A 510 -4.80 -32.31 -25.29
N GLU A 511 -5.37 -31.11 -25.18
CA GLU A 511 -6.20 -30.65 -24.07
C GLU A 511 -7.33 -29.76 -24.58
N MET A 512 -8.46 -29.72 -23.86
CA MET A 512 -9.63 -28.93 -24.25
C MET A 512 -9.79 -27.67 -23.38
N SER A 513 -10.48 -26.66 -23.92
CA SER A 513 -10.77 -25.40 -23.23
C SER A 513 -9.52 -24.61 -22.82
N VAL A 514 -8.52 -24.58 -23.70
CA VAL A 514 -7.26 -23.85 -23.49
C VAL A 514 -7.34 -22.46 -24.12
N GLU A 515 -6.99 -21.45 -23.33
CA GLU A 515 -7.05 -20.04 -23.73
C GLU A 515 -5.67 -19.48 -24.13
N GLY A 516 -4.59 -20.01 -23.56
CA GLY A 516 -3.21 -19.58 -23.84
C GLY A 516 -2.20 -20.70 -23.61
N VAL A 517 -1.09 -20.65 -24.34
CA VAL A 517 -0.02 -21.66 -24.28
C VAL A 517 1.35 -21.04 -24.56
N ALA A 518 2.38 -21.50 -23.85
CA ALA A 518 3.78 -21.13 -24.11
C ALA A 518 4.73 -22.28 -23.77
N PHE A 519 5.72 -22.49 -24.64
CA PHE A 519 6.88 -23.33 -24.34
C PHE A 519 7.88 -22.55 -23.48
N ASN A 520 8.55 -23.26 -22.57
CA ASN A 520 9.68 -22.70 -21.87
C ASN A 520 10.85 -22.49 -22.84
N GLN A 521 11.47 -21.32 -22.76
CA GLN A 521 12.56 -20.94 -23.67
C GLN A 521 13.93 -21.52 -23.29
N GLU A 522 14.09 -22.08 -22.08
CA GLU A 522 15.34 -22.68 -21.61
C GLU A 522 15.27 -24.22 -21.59
N PHE A 523 14.06 -24.78 -21.42
CA PHE A 523 13.84 -26.23 -21.38
C PHE A 523 12.72 -26.68 -22.32
N GLU A 524 13.08 -27.39 -23.38
CA GLU A 524 12.20 -27.73 -24.51
C GLU A 524 10.94 -28.51 -24.13
N ASP A 525 11.05 -29.42 -23.16
CA ASP A 525 9.96 -30.36 -22.82
C ASP A 525 8.94 -29.75 -21.86
N LEU A 526 9.19 -28.55 -21.35
CA LEU A 526 8.33 -27.89 -20.38
C LEU A 526 7.42 -26.88 -21.09
N ILE A 527 6.12 -27.09 -20.95
CA ILE A 527 5.06 -26.27 -21.55
C ILE A 527 4.08 -25.83 -20.46
N ALA A 528 3.59 -24.60 -20.57
CA ALA A 528 2.54 -24.06 -19.72
C ALA A 528 1.34 -23.65 -20.54
N TYR A 529 0.14 -23.89 -20.03
CA TYR A 529 -1.12 -23.51 -20.68
C TYR A 529 -2.18 -23.14 -19.63
N SER A 530 -3.11 -22.26 -20.00
CA SER A 530 -4.20 -21.80 -19.14
C SER A 530 -5.56 -22.19 -19.70
N GLY A 531 -6.50 -22.55 -18.83
CA GLY A 531 -7.87 -22.88 -19.21
C GLY A 531 -8.80 -22.98 -18.01
N LYS A 532 -10.06 -22.51 -18.14
CA LYS A 532 -11.09 -22.54 -17.07
C LYS A 532 -10.64 -21.92 -15.74
N GLY A 533 -9.81 -20.87 -15.78
CA GLY A 533 -9.26 -20.22 -14.57
C GLY A 533 -8.21 -21.06 -13.83
N LEU A 534 -7.70 -22.13 -14.43
CA LEU A 534 -6.59 -22.94 -13.95
C LEU A 534 -5.37 -22.74 -14.84
N LEU A 535 -4.20 -22.81 -14.22
CA LEU A 535 -2.92 -22.82 -14.90
C LEU A 535 -2.32 -24.22 -14.81
N PHE A 536 -1.86 -24.73 -15.95
CA PHE A 536 -1.27 -26.04 -16.09
C PHE A 536 0.18 -25.92 -16.55
N PHE A 537 1.06 -26.73 -15.97
CA PHE A 537 2.43 -26.89 -16.42
C PHE A 537 2.74 -28.37 -16.56
N LYS A 538 3.28 -28.74 -17.72
CA LYS A 538 3.48 -30.11 -18.12
C LYS A 538 4.89 -30.26 -18.68
N CYS A 539 5.64 -31.21 -18.14
CA CYS A 539 6.72 -31.80 -18.91
C CYS A 539 6.08 -32.82 -19.86
N ILE A 540 6.35 -32.78 -21.16
CA ILE A 540 5.63 -33.60 -22.17
C ILE A 540 5.60 -35.10 -21.81
N THR A 541 6.67 -35.59 -21.20
CA THR A 541 6.85 -36.96 -20.71
C THR A 541 6.03 -37.33 -19.47
N PHE A 542 5.40 -36.37 -18.80
CA PHE A 542 4.73 -36.53 -17.51
C PHE A 542 3.31 -35.92 -17.51
N PRO A 543 2.43 -36.33 -16.57
CA PRO A 543 1.13 -35.69 -16.39
C PRO A 543 1.23 -34.21 -16.00
N ALA A 544 0.25 -33.40 -16.43
CA ALA A 544 0.19 -31.98 -16.10
C ALA A 544 -0.02 -31.75 -14.59
N LEU A 545 0.63 -30.72 -14.06
CA LEU A 545 0.39 -30.18 -12.72
C LEU A 545 -0.49 -28.93 -12.86
N ASN A 546 -1.40 -28.70 -11.91
CA ASN A 546 -2.34 -27.58 -11.97
C ASN A 546 -2.24 -26.65 -10.75
N GLN A 547 -2.59 -25.39 -10.96
CA GLN A 547 -2.64 -24.36 -9.92
C GLN A 547 -3.80 -23.40 -10.19
N LYS A 548 -4.48 -22.95 -9.13
CA LYS A 548 -5.59 -22.00 -9.21
C LYS A 548 -5.05 -20.57 -9.35
N ILE A 549 -4.74 -20.17 -10.57
CA ILE A 549 -4.31 -18.81 -10.90
C ILE A 549 -5.10 -18.36 -12.13
N THR A 550 -5.71 -17.17 -12.02
CA THR A 550 -6.47 -16.55 -13.10
C THR A 550 -5.55 -15.74 -14.00
N GLY A 551 -5.52 -16.06 -15.30
CA GLY A 551 -4.78 -15.30 -16.31
C GLY A 551 -4.40 -16.15 -17.51
N ASN A 552 -4.24 -15.51 -18.66
CA ASN A 552 -3.87 -16.19 -19.91
C ASN A 552 -2.36 -16.27 -20.06
N VAL A 553 -1.82 -17.47 -20.28
CA VAL A 553 -0.39 -17.69 -20.49
C VAL A 553 0.02 -17.08 -21.83
N ILE A 554 0.96 -16.12 -21.79
CA ILE A 554 1.52 -15.47 -22.99
C ILE A 554 2.97 -15.92 -23.24
N GLY A 555 3.75 -16.18 -22.18
CA GLY A 555 5.16 -16.54 -22.30
C GLY A 555 5.72 -17.25 -21.08
N PHE A 556 6.83 -17.97 -21.29
CA PHE A 556 7.48 -18.77 -20.26
C PHE A 556 9.00 -18.79 -20.45
N LYS A 557 9.76 -18.30 -19.47
CA LYS A 557 11.24 -18.26 -19.51
C LYS A 557 11.82 -18.56 -18.13
N GLY A 558 12.76 -19.49 -18.05
CA GLY A 558 13.33 -19.94 -16.77
C GLY A 558 12.25 -20.48 -15.83
N CYS A 559 12.18 -19.97 -14.60
CA CYS A 559 11.07 -20.23 -13.67
C CYS A 559 9.89 -19.24 -13.80
N LYS A 560 9.99 -18.20 -14.64
CA LYS A 560 9.02 -17.11 -14.73
C LYS A 560 7.97 -17.35 -15.81
N LEU A 561 6.70 -17.34 -15.42
CA LEU A 561 5.56 -17.29 -16.31
C LEU A 561 5.02 -15.88 -16.46
N PHE A 562 4.64 -15.53 -17.68
CA PHE A 562 4.01 -14.25 -18.01
C PHE A 562 2.52 -14.47 -18.31
N LEU A 563 1.66 -13.90 -17.46
CA LEU A 563 0.21 -14.00 -17.55
C LEU A 563 -0.42 -12.67 -17.92
N GLN A 564 -1.41 -12.69 -18.83
CA GLN A 564 -2.28 -11.55 -19.10
C GLN A 564 -3.56 -11.65 -18.28
N HIS A 565 -3.90 -10.60 -17.55
CA HIS A 565 -5.19 -10.44 -16.90
C HIS A 565 -5.66 -8.98 -16.99
N ASN A 566 -6.86 -8.73 -17.51
CA ASN A 566 -7.45 -7.39 -17.64
C ASN A 566 -6.48 -6.33 -18.22
N ASN A 567 -5.84 -6.67 -19.35
CA ASN A 567 -4.87 -5.80 -20.06
C ASN A 567 -3.62 -5.43 -19.25
N LYS A 568 -3.33 -6.15 -18.18
CA LYS A 568 -2.08 -6.07 -17.43
C LYS A 568 -1.34 -7.39 -17.55
N VAL A 569 -0.02 -7.33 -17.56
CA VAL A 569 0.84 -8.51 -17.53
C VAL A 569 1.42 -8.68 -16.14
N GLN A 570 1.33 -9.89 -15.62
CA GLN A 570 1.89 -10.29 -14.33
C GLN A 570 2.94 -11.38 -14.56
N THR A 571 4.03 -11.31 -13.80
CA THR A 571 5.05 -12.37 -13.73
C THR A 571 4.84 -13.21 -12.49
N ILE A 572 4.89 -14.54 -12.64
CA ILE A 572 4.78 -15.50 -11.53
C ILE A 572 5.96 -16.48 -11.59
N ASP A 573 6.61 -16.70 -10.45
CA ASP A 573 7.66 -17.69 -10.31
C ASP A 573 7.06 -19.08 -10.00
N ILE A 574 7.42 -20.09 -10.80
CA ILE A 574 7.01 -21.48 -10.58
C ILE A 574 8.13 -22.28 -9.92
N GLN A 575 7.80 -23.02 -8.86
CA GLN A 575 8.68 -24.02 -8.25
C GLN A 575 8.68 -25.32 -9.06
N GLN A 576 9.87 -25.82 -9.42
CA GLN A 576 10.02 -27.01 -10.28
C GLN A 576 10.36 -28.31 -9.54
N THR A 577 10.32 -28.33 -8.20
CA THR A 577 10.70 -29.49 -7.38
C THR A 577 9.96 -30.78 -7.77
N ALA A 578 8.64 -30.71 -8.00
CA ALA A 578 7.85 -31.89 -8.37
C ALA A 578 8.24 -32.48 -9.74
N ASN A 579 8.58 -31.63 -10.71
CA ASN A 579 9.05 -32.10 -12.02
C ASN A 579 10.44 -32.72 -11.91
N MET A 580 11.33 -32.15 -11.11
CA MET A 580 12.67 -32.69 -10.86
C MET A 580 12.62 -34.07 -10.20
N GLN A 581 11.78 -34.26 -9.16
CA GLN A 581 11.59 -35.55 -8.49
C GLN A 581 11.10 -36.65 -9.45
N ARG A 582 10.20 -36.32 -10.39
CA ARG A 582 9.74 -37.27 -11.42
C ARG A 582 10.86 -37.73 -12.36
N TYR A 583 11.82 -36.88 -12.69
CA TYR A 583 13.00 -37.27 -13.46
C TYR A 583 13.98 -38.12 -12.63
N LEU A 584 14.11 -37.82 -11.34
CA LEU A 584 14.89 -38.63 -10.39
C LEU A 584 14.36 -40.06 -10.26
N GLU A 585 13.03 -40.24 -10.15
CA GLU A 585 12.40 -41.58 -10.10
C GLU A 585 12.73 -42.44 -11.34
N LYS A 586 12.87 -41.80 -12.51
CA LYS A 586 13.31 -42.46 -13.76
C LYS A 586 14.83 -42.63 -13.87
N LYS A 587 15.61 -42.18 -12.88
CA LYS A 587 17.08 -42.12 -12.89
C LYS A 587 17.65 -41.31 -14.06
N ASP A 588 16.90 -40.33 -14.57
CA ASP A 588 17.38 -39.42 -15.61
C ASP A 588 17.96 -38.15 -14.95
N PHE A 589 19.19 -38.28 -14.49
CA PHE A 589 19.89 -37.24 -13.74
C PHE A 589 20.22 -36.00 -14.59
N GLN A 590 20.40 -36.16 -15.90
CA GLN A 590 20.74 -35.04 -16.79
C GLN A 590 19.56 -34.07 -16.94
N ASN A 591 18.36 -34.58 -17.17
CA ASN A 591 17.16 -33.73 -17.28
C ASN A 591 16.70 -33.21 -15.92
N ALA A 592 16.87 -34.00 -14.84
CA ALA A 592 16.67 -33.52 -13.48
C ALA A 592 17.55 -32.30 -13.15
N LEU A 593 18.84 -32.33 -13.51
CA LEU A 593 19.76 -31.20 -13.32
C LEU A 593 19.34 -29.98 -14.13
N LYS A 594 18.95 -30.15 -15.41
CA LYS A 594 18.49 -29.03 -16.24
C LYS A 594 17.27 -28.33 -15.65
N ILE A 595 16.30 -29.07 -15.12
CA ILE A 595 15.12 -28.50 -14.47
C ILE A 595 15.48 -27.88 -13.12
N ALA A 596 16.36 -28.51 -12.35
CA ALA A 596 16.87 -27.95 -11.10
C ALA A 596 17.55 -26.58 -11.33
N CYS A 597 18.19 -26.41 -12.48
CA CYS A 597 18.80 -25.13 -12.84
C CYS A 597 17.80 -23.98 -13.07
N LEU A 598 16.55 -24.28 -13.44
CA LEU A 598 15.51 -23.28 -13.74
C LEU A 598 14.96 -22.59 -12.49
N GLY A 599 14.88 -23.31 -11.36
CA GLY A 599 14.27 -22.78 -10.13
C GLY A 599 13.80 -23.88 -9.19
N VAL A 600 14.71 -24.35 -8.34
CA VAL A 600 14.49 -25.39 -7.32
C VAL A 600 15.26 -24.99 -6.05
N THR A 601 14.83 -25.47 -4.89
CA THR A 601 15.47 -25.12 -3.61
C THR A 601 16.89 -25.67 -3.50
N GLU A 602 17.73 -25.05 -2.69
CA GLU A 602 19.10 -25.53 -2.40
C GLU A 602 19.11 -26.94 -1.81
N GLN A 603 18.12 -27.27 -0.97
CA GLN A 603 17.97 -28.60 -0.36
C GLN A 603 17.67 -29.67 -1.42
N ASP A 604 16.80 -29.36 -2.37
CA ASP A 604 16.43 -30.26 -3.47
C ASP A 604 17.61 -30.49 -4.44
N ILE A 605 18.43 -29.46 -4.72
CA ILE A 605 19.67 -29.59 -5.52
C ILE A 605 20.69 -30.46 -4.79
N ARG A 606 20.80 -30.31 -3.47
CA ARG A 606 21.65 -31.15 -2.63
C ARG A 606 21.21 -32.61 -2.65
N ALA A 607 19.91 -32.86 -2.56
CA ALA A 607 19.33 -34.19 -2.64
C ALA A 607 19.61 -34.85 -4.01
N LEU A 608 19.44 -34.12 -5.11
CA LEU A 608 19.83 -34.57 -6.45
C LEU A 608 21.33 -34.92 -6.53
N GLY A 609 22.19 -34.08 -5.97
CA GLY A 609 23.64 -34.33 -5.94
C GLY A 609 24.02 -35.60 -5.17
N ILE A 610 23.33 -35.87 -4.06
CA ILE A 610 23.50 -37.07 -3.24
C ILE A 610 23.04 -38.34 -3.97
N GLU A 611 21.85 -38.32 -4.57
CA GLU A 611 21.33 -39.48 -5.31
C GLU A 611 22.20 -39.79 -6.54
N ALA A 612 22.70 -38.75 -7.23
CA ALA A 612 23.67 -38.91 -8.30
C ALA A 612 24.99 -39.52 -7.80
N LEU A 613 25.48 -39.11 -6.61
CA LEU A 613 26.70 -39.66 -6.00
C LEU A 613 26.54 -41.15 -5.68
N ILE A 614 25.42 -41.55 -5.07
CA ILE A 614 25.13 -42.96 -4.73
C ILE A 614 25.00 -43.81 -6.00
N ALA A 615 24.45 -43.23 -7.07
CA ALA A 615 24.35 -43.87 -8.38
C ALA A 615 25.69 -43.95 -9.15
N GLY A 616 26.76 -43.28 -8.66
CA GLY A 616 28.07 -43.23 -9.32
C GLY A 616 28.22 -42.17 -10.41
N GLU A 617 27.27 -41.25 -10.54
CA GLU A 617 27.26 -40.15 -11.53
C GLU A 617 28.04 -38.93 -11.02
N PHE A 618 29.36 -39.06 -10.96
CA PHE A 618 30.26 -38.09 -10.32
C PHE A 618 30.22 -36.68 -10.95
N GLU A 619 30.06 -36.57 -12.26
CA GLU A 619 30.04 -35.27 -12.95
C GLU A 619 28.80 -34.45 -12.57
N ILE A 620 27.63 -35.10 -12.49
CA ILE A 620 26.37 -34.47 -12.12
C ILE A 620 26.38 -34.10 -10.64
N ALA A 621 26.82 -35.02 -9.78
CA ALA A 621 26.99 -34.78 -8.35
C ALA A 621 27.90 -33.55 -8.10
N ARG A 622 29.04 -33.46 -8.80
CA ARG A 622 29.96 -32.32 -8.73
C ARG A 622 29.28 -31.00 -9.11
N ARG A 623 28.52 -30.97 -10.20
CA ARG A 623 27.80 -29.75 -10.63
C ARG A 623 26.76 -29.30 -9.60
N CYS A 624 26.05 -30.25 -8.97
CA CYS A 624 25.11 -29.97 -7.89
C CYS A 624 25.82 -29.40 -6.65
N PHE A 625 26.89 -30.04 -6.17
CA PHE A 625 27.61 -29.60 -4.97
C PHE A 625 28.37 -28.28 -5.16
N LEU A 626 28.91 -28.02 -6.37
CA LEU A 626 29.51 -26.73 -6.70
C LEU A 626 28.48 -25.59 -6.67
N ARG A 627 27.27 -25.85 -7.22
CA ARG A 627 26.18 -24.87 -7.20
C ARG A 627 25.70 -24.58 -5.77
N ASN A 628 25.63 -25.62 -4.92
CA ASN A 628 25.25 -25.50 -3.52
C ASN A 628 26.40 -25.09 -2.58
N LYS A 629 27.63 -24.94 -3.11
CA LYS A 629 28.87 -24.66 -2.35
C LYS A 629 29.13 -25.64 -1.20
N ASP A 630 28.81 -26.92 -1.40
CA ASP A 630 28.98 -27.96 -0.39
C ASP A 630 30.39 -28.57 -0.46
N TYR A 631 31.36 -27.90 0.18
CA TYR A 631 32.78 -28.27 0.11
C TYR A 631 33.09 -29.67 0.67
N GLN A 632 32.28 -30.20 1.59
CA GLN A 632 32.50 -31.52 2.20
C GLN A 632 32.33 -32.65 1.19
N PHE A 633 31.25 -32.61 0.41
CA PHE A 633 31.02 -33.60 -0.64
C PHE A 633 31.96 -33.41 -1.85
N ILE A 634 32.45 -32.19 -2.09
CA ILE A 634 33.48 -31.93 -3.11
C ILE A 634 34.82 -32.56 -2.70
N ASP A 635 35.23 -32.42 -1.43
CA ASP A 635 36.46 -33.05 -0.92
C ASP A 635 36.35 -34.59 -0.94
N LEU A 636 35.18 -35.12 -0.58
CA LEU A 636 34.89 -36.55 -0.68
C LEU A 636 35.00 -37.06 -2.13
N LEU A 637 34.45 -36.33 -3.09
CA LEU A 637 34.59 -36.65 -4.51
C LEU A 637 36.07 -36.68 -4.93
N LEU A 638 36.85 -35.65 -4.57
CA LEU A 638 38.28 -35.57 -4.89
C LEU A 638 39.12 -36.71 -4.26
N LYS A 639 38.73 -37.18 -3.07
CA LYS A 639 39.38 -38.29 -2.36
C LYS A 639 39.20 -39.63 -3.07
N TYR A 640 38.03 -39.86 -3.69
CA TYR A 640 37.69 -41.14 -4.32
C TYR A 640 37.84 -41.15 -5.85
N GLU A 641 37.87 -39.98 -6.51
CA GLU A 641 38.12 -39.86 -7.96
C GLU A 641 39.53 -40.36 -8.36
N LYS A 642 40.47 -40.44 -7.41
CA LYS A 642 41.83 -40.95 -7.60
C LYS A 642 42.00 -42.47 -7.38
N LYS A 643 40.97 -43.17 -6.89
CA LYS A 643 41.00 -44.62 -6.60
C LYS A 643 40.31 -45.41 -7.72
N ASN A 644 40.79 -46.61 -8.04
CA ASN A 644 40.05 -47.52 -8.93
C ASN A 644 38.73 -47.95 -8.25
N MET A 645 37.62 -47.77 -8.95
CA MET A 645 36.27 -47.99 -8.41
C MET A 645 35.87 -49.47 -8.51
N ASP A 646 36.19 -50.24 -7.46
CA ASP A 646 35.67 -51.59 -7.23
C ASP A 646 34.40 -51.56 -6.34
N ALA A 647 33.61 -52.64 -6.35
CA ALA A 647 32.37 -52.72 -5.56
C ALA A 647 32.59 -52.53 -4.04
N GLN A 648 33.77 -52.89 -3.52
CA GLN A 648 34.13 -52.70 -2.12
C GLN A 648 34.44 -51.22 -1.82
N THR A 649 35.21 -50.54 -2.69
CA THR A 649 35.48 -49.09 -2.57
C THR A 649 34.24 -48.23 -2.78
N LEU A 650 33.28 -48.67 -3.60
CA LEU A 650 31.98 -47.99 -3.76
C LEU A 650 31.13 -48.12 -2.49
N ASN A 651 31.17 -49.28 -1.80
CA ASN A 651 30.48 -49.47 -0.53
C ASN A 651 31.13 -48.68 0.62
N GLU A 652 32.45 -48.50 0.61
CA GLU A 652 33.16 -47.60 1.53
C GLU A 652 32.77 -46.13 1.28
N LEU A 653 32.77 -45.69 0.02
CA LEU A 653 32.31 -44.35 -0.36
C LEU A 653 30.85 -44.12 0.05
N ASN A 654 29.97 -45.10 -0.18
CA ASN A 654 28.57 -45.01 0.22
C ASN A 654 28.40 -44.97 1.73
N ALA A 655 29.21 -45.72 2.49
CA ALA A 655 29.19 -45.67 3.95
C ALA A 655 29.65 -44.29 4.48
N GLU A 656 30.70 -43.70 3.90
CA GLU A 656 31.16 -42.35 4.25
C GLU A 656 30.12 -41.29 3.82
N ALA A 657 29.54 -41.38 2.62
CA ALA A 657 28.49 -40.47 2.15
C ALA A 657 27.22 -40.53 3.02
N LEU A 658 26.81 -41.73 3.46
CA LEU A 658 25.70 -41.91 4.40
C LEU A 658 26.04 -41.35 5.79
N ALA A 659 27.29 -41.43 6.24
CA ALA A 659 27.74 -40.81 7.49
C ALA A 659 27.67 -39.28 7.40
N TYR A 660 28.09 -38.67 6.28
CA TYR A 660 27.94 -37.23 6.05
C TYR A 660 26.47 -36.77 5.97
N GLN A 661 25.55 -37.66 5.56
CA GLN A 661 24.10 -37.42 5.61
C GLN A 661 23.49 -37.55 7.01
N GLY A 662 24.24 -38.02 8.01
CA GLY A 662 23.73 -38.33 9.34
C GLY A 662 23.05 -39.70 9.47
N ARG A 663 23.08 -40.54 8.41
CA ARG A 663 22.53 -41.91 8.42
C ARG A 663 23.55 -42.92 8.99
N PHE A 664 23.96 -42.70 10.23
CA PHE A 664 25.05 -43.44 10.87
C PHE A 664 24.79 -44.94 11.05
N MET A 665 23.53 -45.35 11.25
CA MET A 665 23.18 -46.77 11.41
C MET A 665 23.40 -47.58 10.14
N ASP A 666 23.02 -47.02 8.99
CA ASP A 666 23.20 -47.66 7.67
C ASP A 666 24.68 -47.68 7.29
N ALA A 667 25.40 -46.60 7.59
CA ALA A 667 26.85 -46.54 7.45
C ALA A 667 27.56 -47.59 8.31
N GLY A 668 27.20 -47.72 9.60
CA GLY A 668 27.76 -48.71 10.52
C GLY A 668 27.49 -50.16 10.08
N ASN A 669 26.28 -50.45 9.58
CA ASN A 669 25.95 -51.76 9.03
C ASN A 669 26.73 -52.08 7.75
N LEU A 670 26.95 -51.09 6.87
CA LEU A 670 27.78 -51.24 5.68
C LEU A 670 29.26 -51.45 6.04
N LEU A 671 29.79 -50.74 7.05
CA LEU A 671 31.16 -50.91 7.55
C LEU A 671 31.40 -52.31 8.12
N ILE A 672 30.42 -52.88 8.84
CA ILE A 672 30.48 -54.25 9.35
C ILE A 672 30.45 -55.28 8.21
N LYS A 673 29.65 -55.04 7.16
CA LYS A 673 29.65 -55.89 5.96
C LYS A 673 30.98 -55.86 5.20
N VAL A 674 31.72 -54.76 5.28
CA VAL A 674 33.08 -54.58 4.72
C VAL A 674 34.16 -55.16 5.65
N GLY A 675 33.81 -55.59 6.88
CA GLY A 675 34.73 -56.24 7.83
C GLY A 675 35.46 -55.28 8.78
N GLN A 676 35.07 -54.01 8.86
CA GLN A 676 35.73 -52.99 9.69
C GLN A 676 34.88 -52.66 10.94
N ALA A 677 34.75 -53.63 11.86
CA ALA A 677 33.94 -53.47 13.09
C ALA A 677 34.53 -52.45 14.08
N ASP A 678 35.86 -52.35 14.16
CA ASP A 678 36.54 -51.37 15.01
C ASP A 678 36.29 -49.94 14.54
N ARG A 679 36.29 -49.71 13.22
CA ARG A 679 35.91 -48.40 12.65
C ARG A 679 34.43 -48.09 12.88
N ALA A 680 33.55 -49.10 12.96
CA ALA A 680 32.15 -48.88 13.31
C ALA A 680 31.99 -48.53 14.81
N VAL A 681 32.67 -49.23 15.72
CA VAL A 681 32.66 -48.91 17.17
C VAL A 681 33.31 -47.55 17.41
N GLN A 682 34.41 -47.24 16.72
CA GLN A 682 35.07 -45.95 16.78
C GLN A 682 34.23 -44.83 16.18
N LEU A 683 33.54 -45.06 15.05
CA LEU A 683 32.55 -44.13 14.50
C LEU A 683 31.48 -43.79 15.55
N PHE A 684 30.90 -44.78 16.21
CA PHE A 684 29.90 -44.53 17.26
C PHE A 684 30.51 -43.97 18.56
N LYS A 685 31.78 -44.25 18.86
CA LYS A 685 32.52 -43.66 20.00
C LYS A 685 32.83 -42.17 19.76
N GLU A 686 33.28 -41.82 18.55
CA GLU A 686 33.52 -40.44 18.10
C GLU A 686 32.20 -39.66 18.01
N LEU A 687 31.13 -40.31 17.56
CA LEU A 687 29.75 -39.78 17.60
C LEU A 687 29.12 -39.83 19.00
N ARG A 688 29.82 -40.38 20.01
CA ARG A 688 29.37 -40.51 21.41
C ARG A 688 28.04 -41.26 21.61
N ARG A 689 27.72 -42.20 20.74
CA ARG A 689 26.53 -43.09 20.82
C ARG A 689 26.92 -44.42 21.46
N TRP A 690 26.96 -44.46 22.80
CA TRP A 690 27.52 -45.59 23.57
C TRP A 690 26.67 -46.83 23.56
N ASP A 691 25.34 -46.70 23.59
CA ASP A 691 24.46 -47.88 23.50
C ASP A 691 24.61 -48.58 22.14
N ASP A 692 24.75 -47.81 21.07
CA ASP A 692 25.02 -48.34 19.74
C ASP A 692 26.44 -48.88 19.64
N ALA A 693 27.43 -48.22 20.24
CA ALA A 693 28.79 -48.73 20.33
C ALA A 693 28.85 -50.05 21.11
N ILE A 694 28.09 -50.19 22.21
CA ILE A 694 27.94 -51.42 22.99
C ILE A 694 27.21 -52.49 22.17
N ASN A 695 26.18 -52.13 21.42
CA ASN A 695 25.43 -53.06 20.57
C ASN A 695 26.24 -53.51 19.35
N PHE A 696 27.02 -52.63 18.73
CA PHE A 696 27.91 -52.96 17.62
C PHE A 696 29.20 -53.64 18.10
N ALA A 697 29.66 -53.37 19.32
CA ALA A 697 30.68 -54.16 20.00
C ALA A 697 30.17 -55.58 20.25
N LYS A 698 28.94 -55.75 20.77
CA LYS A 698 28.29 -57.07 20.91
C LYS A 698 28.12 -57.78 19.55
N LYS A 699 27.68 -57.08 18.50
CA LYS A 699 27.54 -57.65 17.13
C LYS A 699 28.90 -58.01 16.51
N GLY A 700 29.91 -57.20 16.76
CA GLY A 700 31.30 -57.45 16.38
C GLY A 700 31.88 -58.65 17.12
N ASP A 701 31.60 -58.81 18.42
CA ASP A 701 32.00 -59.95 19.26
C ASP A 701 31.34 -61.25 18.78
N VAL A 702 30.08 -61.17 18.31
CA VAL A 702 29.35 -62.30 17.70
C VAL A 702 29.91 -62.64 16.32
N ALA A 703 30.25 -61.66 15.48
CA ALA A 703 30.92 -61.88 14.20
C ALA A 703 32.33 -62.44 14.38
N TYR A 704 33.07 -61.95 15.36
CA TYR A 704 34.39 -62.44 15.77
C TYR A 704 34.33 -63.88 16.28
N ARG A 705 33.35 -64.21 17.13
CA ARG A 705 33.08 -65.59 17.55
C ARG A 705 32.68 -66.48 16.37
N ALA A 706 31.92 -65.99 15.41
CA ALA A 706 31.55 -66.77 14.21
C ALA A 706 32.74 -67.08 13.27
N VAL A 707 33.74 -66.18 13.22
CA VAL A 707 34.99 -66.39 12.46
C VAL A 707 35.99 -67.28 13.24
N THR A 708 36.08 -67.14 14.57
CA THR A 708 36.99 -67.93 15.44
C THR A 708 36.46 -69.31 15.81
N SER A 709 35.15 -69.55 15.72
CA SER A 709 34.50 -70.86 15.98
C SER A 709 34.24 -71.69 14.72
N GLY A 710 35.03 -71.51 13.66
CA GLY A 710 35.09 -72.38 12.49
C GLY A 710 35.61 -73.81 12.77
N GLY A 711 35.26 -74.39 13.92
CA GLY A 711 35.63 -75.73 14.34
C GLY A 711 34.56 -76.33 15.25
N ARG A 712 33.62 -77.06 14.63
CA ARG A 712 32.75 -78.13 15.15
C ARG A 712 31.38 -77.80 15.80
N THR A 713 30.38 -78.49 15.20
CA THR A 713 29.08 -79.00 15.73
C THR A 713 27.99 -77.97 16.03
N GLY A 714 26.87 -77.90 15.27
CA GLY A 714 25.69 -78.81 15.30
C GLY A 714 24.71 -78.26 16.37
N THR A 715 23.48 -77.81 16.13
CA THR A 715 22.31 -78.39 15.45
C THR A 715 21.23 -77.30 15.26
N GLY A 716 20.26 -77.54 14.38
CA GLY A 716 19.50 -76.50 13.68
C GLY A 716 18.29 -75.84 14.38
N VAL A 717 17.81 -74.77 13.75
CA VAL A 717 16.38 -74.40 13.67
C VAL A 717 16.12 -73.76 12.29
N ARG A 718 15.01 -74.15 11.67
CA ARG A 718 14.50 -73.79 10.33
C ARG A 718 14.34 -72.28 10.09
N ALA A 719 14.60 -71.86 8.85
CA ALA A 719 13.94 -70.70 8.22
C ALA A 719 12.97 -71.21 7.13
N PRO A 720 11.80 -70.57 6.93
CA PRO A 720 10.86 -70.96 5.89
C PRO A 720 11.24 -70.40 4.52
N THR A 721 10.77 -71.13 3.53
CA THR A 721 10.91 -71.03 2.07
C THR A 721 10.32 -69.78 1.43
N SER A 722 10.95 -69.30 0.36
CA SER A 722 10.27 -69.04 -0.92
C SER A 722 11.26 -69.26 -2.09
N GLN A 723 10.72 -69.78 -3.19
CA GLN A 723 11.41 -70.52 -4.25
C GLN A 723 11.84 -69.64 -5.43
N GLY A 724 12.87 -70.08 -6.17
CA GLY A 724 13.04 -69.76 -7.60
C GLY A 724 14.45 -70.01 -8.18
N ARG A 725 14.74 -71.27 -8.55
CA ARG A 725 15.55 -71.82 -9.69
C ARG A 725 16.40 -70.85 -10.56
N THR A 726 17.59 -71.14 -11.11
CA THR A 726 18.34 -72.38 -11.49
C THR A 726 19.74 -72.01 -12.05
N GLY A 727 20.72 -72.93 -12.00
CA GLY A 727 21.84 -73.04 -12.97
C GLY A 727 23.22 -72.58 -12.48
N THR A 728 24.02 -73.42 -11.81
CA THR A 728 25.14 -74.23 -12.36
C THR A 728 26.36 -73.44 -12.87
N GLY A 729 27.54 -73.67 -12.26
CA GLY A 729 28.84 -73.39 -12.87
C GLY A 729 29.95 -73.07 -11.89
N ARG A 730 30.81 -74.06 -11.58
CA ARG A 730 32.06 -73.90 -10.82
C ARG A 730 33.06 -73.02 -11.59
N GLY A 731 33.75 -72.15 -10.87
CA GLY A 731 34.97 -71.49 -11.31
C GLY A 731 35.70 -70.89 -10.12
N GLN A 732 36.74 -71.58 -9.65
CA GLN A 732 37.64 -71.11 -8.61
C GLN A 732 38.35 -69.82 -9.08
N ALA A 733 38.23 -68.74 -8.31
CA ALA A 733 39.23 -67.68 -8.28
C ALA A 733 39.79 -67.65 -6.86
N VAL A 734 41.02 -68.13 -6.74
CA VAL A 734 41.85 -67.99 -5.55
C VAL A 734 42.12 -66.50 -5.36
N MET A 735 41.66 -65.95 -4.23
CA MET A 735 42.05 -64.62 -3.75
C MET A 735 42.67 -64.76 -2.35
N PRO A 736 43.61 -63.87 -1.99
CA PRO A 736 44.58 -64.12 -0.93
C PRO A 736 43.93 -64.09 0.45
N GLN A 737 44.42 -64.93 1.37
CA GLN A 737 44.05 -64.85 2.78
C GLN A 737 44.37 -63.46 3.34
N PRO A 738 43.41 -62.75 3.96
CA PRO A 738 43.73 -61.65 4.85
C PRO A 738 44.23 -62.25 6.17
N GLN A 739 45.41 -61.79 6.58
CA GLN A 739 46.13 -62.17 7.78
C GLN A 739 45.27 -62.09 9.05
N ASP A 740 45.53 -63.04 9.94
CA ASP A 740 45.01 -63.14 11.29
C ASP A 740 45.19 -61.84 12.09
N ILE A 741 44.12 -61.06 12.23
CA ILE A 741 44.00 -60.08 13.32
C ILE A 741 42.68 -60.37 14.02
N ALA A 742 42.77 -61.20 15.04
CA ALA A 742 41.72 -61.41 16.02
C ALA A 742 41.53 -60.11 16.85
N PRO A 743 40.35 -59.47 16.89
CA PRO A 743 40.12 -58.29 17.73
C PRO A 743 40.14 -58.66 19.23
N PRO A 744 40.54 -57.70 20.10
CA PRO A 744 40.66 -57.93 21.55
C PRO A 744 39.32 -58.01 22.28
N LYS A 745 39.29 -58.75 23.41
CA LYS A 745 38.12 -58.93 24.30
C LYS A 745 37.95 -57.72 25.24
N ILE A 746 36.73 -57.20 25.40
CA ILE A 746 36.43 -55.93 26.10
C ILE A 746 35.75 -56.19 27.49
N GLU A 747 36.18 -55.53 28.59
CA GLU A 747 35.69 -55.72 30.01
C GLU A 747 34.53 -54.78 30.44
N MET A 748 33.47 -55.32 31.09
CA MET A 748 32.15 -54.65 31.23
C MET A 748 31.96 -53.71 32.45
N ASN A 749 32.46 -54.03 33.66
CA ASN A 749 32.31 -53.15 34.84
C ASN A 749 33.25 -51.94 34.80
N MET A 750 34.43 -52.12 34.17
CA MET A 750 35.32 -51.02 33.83
C MET A 750 34.64 -50.15 32.77
N LEU A 751 34.04 -50.73 31.72
CA LEU A 751 33.18 -49.98 30.80
C LEU A 751 31.98 -49.31 31.48
N LEU A 752 31.36 -49.84 32.54
CA LEU A 752 30.20 -49.23 33.24
C LEU A 752 30.59 -48.11 34.21
N ARG A 753 31.76 -48.22 34.85
CA ARG A 753 32.33 -47.16 35.68
C ARG A 753 32.99 -46.09 34.83
N GLU A 754 33.72 -46.46 33.78
CA GLU A 754 34.16 -45.53 32.74
C GLU A 754 32.95 -45.01 32.00
N GLN A 755 31.85 -45.74 31.85
CA GLN A 755 30.59 -45.20 31.36
C GLN A 755 29.94 -44.34 32.43
N ALA A 756 30.08 -44.54 33.74
CA ALA A 756 29.53 -43.66 34.77
C ALA A 756 30.37 -42.38 34.97
N GLU A 757 31.68 -42.48 34.82
CA GLU A 757 32.67 -41.40 34.88
C GLU A 757 32.70 -40.67 33.54
N TRP A 758 32.66 -41.37 32.41
CA TRP A 758 32.41 -40.79 31.09
C TRP A 758 31.00 -40.26 31.00
N THR A 759 29.94 -40.90 31.52
CA THR A 759 28.61 -40.28 31.55
C THR A 759 28.59 -39.09 32.49
N LYS A 760 29.42 -39.06 33.54
CA LYS A 760 29.64 -37.85 34.32
C LYS A 760 30.43 -36.78 33.54
N GLU A 761 31.46 -37.14 32.77
CA GLU A 761 32.32 -36.24 31.98
C GLU A 761 31.68 -35.79 30.66
N SER A 762 30.83 -36.63 30.08
CA SER A 762 30.01 -36.39 28.90
C SER A 762 28.69 -35.72 29.24
N GLY A 763 28.33 -35.76 30.52
CA GLY A 763 27.15 -35.13 31.06
C GLY A 763 25.86 -35.92 30.84
N ASP A 764 25.84 -37.26 30.87
CA ASP A 764 24.67 -38.02 31.31
C ASP A 764 24.79 -38.42 32.79
N TRP A 765 24.76 -37.38 33.61
CA TRP A 765 24.84 -37.48 35.04
C TRP A 765 23.71 -38.27 35.70
N LYS A 766 22.57 -38.48 35.04
CA LYS A 766 21.40 -39.14 35.63
C LYS A 766 21.60 -40.64 35.55
N ALA A 767 21.99 -41.15 34.39
CA ALA A 767 22.48 -42.51 34.27
C ALA A 767 23.71 -42.70 35.16
N ALA A 768 24.64 -41.74 35.19
CA ALA A 768 25.78 -41.77 36.11
C ALA A 768 25.33 -41.87 37.58
N ALA A 769 24.39 -41.02 38.00
CA ALA A 769 23.93 -40.93 39.38
C ALA A 769 23.03 -42.11 39.76
N ASP A 770 22.21 -42.64 38.85
CA ASP A 770 21.48 -43.90 39.03
C ASP A 770 22.46 -45.06 39.13
N LEU A 771 23.52 -45.07 38.30
CA LEU A 771 24.64 -46.00 38.43
C LEU A 771 25.36 -45.81 39.79
N PHE A 772 25.60 -44.58 40.25
CA PHE A 772 26.17 -44.29 41.57
C PHE A 772 25.23 -44.63 42.74
N VAL A 773 23.91 -44.54 42.56
CA VAL A 773 22.88 -45.00 43.50
C VAL A 773 22.87 -46.52 43.56
N THR A 774 22.97 -47.21 42.41
CA THR A 774 23.14 -48.67 42.36
C THR A 774 24.48 -49.12 42.97
N CYS A 775 25.47 -48.23 43.00
CA CYS A 775 26.74 -48.41 43.72
C CYS A 775 26.70 -47.94 45.20
N GLY A 776 25.60 -47.34 45.70
CA GLY A 776 25.38 -47.02 47.11
C GLY A 776 25.88 -45.65 47.64
N GLU A 777 26.30 -44.71 46.77
CA GLU A 777 26.91 -43.45 47.20
C GLU A 777 25.94 -42.24 47.22
N TYR A 778 25.03 -42.13 48.20
CA TYR A 778 23.94 -41.12 48.21
C TYR A 778 24.38 -39.66 48.25
N LYS A 779 25.49 -39.31 48.90
CA LYS A 779 25.98 -37.91 48.91
C LYS A 779 26.47 -37.49 47.53
N LYS A 780 27.26 -38.35 46.86
CA LYS A 780 27.68 -38.14 45.47
C LYS A 780 26.48 -38.23 44.53
N ALA A 781 25.48 -39.04 44.82
CA ALA A 781 24.25 -39.08 44.06
C ALA A 781 23.39 -37.82 44.27
N ILE A 782 23.25 -37.26 45.48
CA ILE A 782 22.52 -36.00 45.75
C ILE A 782 23.30 -34.81 45.20
N GLU A 783 24.63 -34.83 45.28
CA GLU A 783 25.49 -33.84 44.62
C GLU A 783 25.42 -33.98 43.11
N LEU A 784 25.38 -35.18 42.54
CA LEU A 784 25.22 -35.36 41.09
C LEU A 784 23.79 -35.04 40.64
N TYR A 785 22.76 -35.50 41.32
CA TYR A 785 21.37 -35.13 41.04
C TYR A 785 21.13 -33.64 41.30
N GLY A 786 21.80 -33.03 42.28
CA GLY A 786 21.70 -31.63 42.67
C GLY A 786 22.49 -30.68 41.78
N GLN A 787 23.74 -31.02 41.45
CA GLN A 787 24.58 -30.28 40.49
C GLN A 787 23.96 -30.38 39.09
N ASN A 788 23.36 -31.54 38.78
CA ASN A 788 22.83 -31.80 37.46
C ASN A 788 21.30 -31.83 37.36
N LYS A 789 20.61 -31.29 38.36
CA LYS A 789 19.18 -30.93 38.28
C LYS A 789 18.18 -32.08 38.12
N ASN A 790 18.50 -33.32 38.53
CA ASN A 790 17.57 -34.45 38.46
C ASN A 790 16.59 -34.44 39.64
N LEU A 791 15.43 -33.86 39.41
CA LEU A 791 14.41 -33.62 40.44
C LEU A 791 13.71 -34.89 40.90
N ASP A 792 13.37 -35.82 40.01
CA ASP A 792 12.70 -37.07 40.42
C ASP A 792 13.62 -37.95 41.27
N GLY A 793 14.91 -38.02 40.91
CA GLY A 793 15.92 -38.68 41.72
C GLY A 793 16.08 -38.01 43.09
N LEU A 794 16.14 -36.67 43.13
CA LEU A 794 16.18 -35.89 44.36
C LEU A 794 14.90 -35.99 45.20
N ILE A 795 13.72 -36.03 44.61
CA ILE A 795 12.43 -36.17 45.31
C ILE A 795 12.31 -37.58 45.87
N ASN A 796 12.67 -38.60 45.08
CA ASN A 796 12.68 -39.98 45.53
C ASN A 796 13.68 -40.16 46.68
N VAL A 797 14.89 -39.62 46.56
CA VAL A 797 15.88 -39.60 47.64
C VAL A 797 15.34 -38.80 48.83
N CYS A 798 14.79 -37.58 48.65
CA CYS A 798 14.24 -36.74 49.73
C CYS A 798 13.02 -37.36 50.43
N ARG A 799 12.26 -38.24 49.77
CA ARG A 799 11.19 -39.03 50.38
C ARG A 799 11.70 -40.27 51.10
N MET A 800 12.84 -40.83 50.66
CA MET A 800 13.56 -41.93 51.32
C MET A 800 14.37 -41.48 52.54
N LEU A 801 14.56 -40.16 52.75
CA LEU A 801 15.31 -39.59 53.87
C LEU A 801 14.39 -39.20 55.05
N ASP A 802 14.74 -39.62 56.26
CA ASP A 802 14.01 -39.31 57.50
C ASP A 802 14.52 -38.06 58.24
N ARG A 803 13.62 -37.35 58.93
CA ARG A 803 13.91 -36.07 59.63
C ARG A 803 14.93 -36.21 60.77
N GLN A 804 15.03 -37.38 61.42
CA GLN A 804 15.89 -37.60 62.60
C GLN A 804 17.35 -37.96 62.25
N GLU A 805 17.61 -38.71 61.18
CA GLU A 805 18.96 -39.16 60.79
C GLU A 805 19.62 -38.28 59.71
N ASN A 806 18.82 -37.57 58.90
CA ASN A 806 19.27 -36.96 57.65
C ASN A 806 18.80 -35.51 57.47
N SER A 807 18.64 -34.76 58.57
CA SER A 807 18.22 -33.34 58.53
C SER A 807 19.08 -32.49 57.60
N ASP A 808 20.39 -32.74 57.59
CA ASP A 808 21.36 -32.01 56.76
C ASP A 808 21.19 -32.34 55.29
N ASN A 809 20.91 -33.60 54.96
CA ASN A 809 20.60 -34.04 53.58
C ASN A 809 19.24 -33.48 53.11
N ILE A 810 18.26 -33.28 54.01
CA ILE A 810 16.95 -32.66 53.68
C ILE A 810 17.10 -31.15 53.46
N VAL A 811 17.91 -30.46 54.26
CA VAL A 811 18.26 -29.04 54.01
C VAL A 811 19.11 -28.91 52.73
N LEU A 812 20.02 -29.85 52.48
CA LEU A 812 20.77 -29.94 51.21
C LEU A 812 19.82 -30.15 50.04
N CYS A 813 18.81 -31.02 50.19
CA CYS A 813 17.76 -31.23 49.20
C CYS A 813 16.88 -29.98 49.04
N ALA A 814 16.50 -29.27 50.11
CA ALA A 814 15.73 -28.03 50.03
C ALA A 814 16.52 -26.91 49.32
N ASN A 815 17.82 -26.79 49.62
CA ASN A 815 18.75 -25.89 48.96
C ASN A 815 18.98 -26.28 47.50
N TYR A 816 19.08 -27.56 47.20
CA TYR A 816 19.13 -28.04 45.82
C TYR A 816 17.78 -27.79 45.12
N PHE A 817 16.61 -28.12 45.68
CA PHE A 817 15.31 -27.79 45.10
C PHE A 817 15.14 -26.29 44.85
N LYS A 818 15.64 -25.45 45.76
CA LYS A 818 15.70 -24.00 45.59
C LYS A 818 16.65 -23.60 44.44
N LYS A 819 17.89 -24.11 44.43
CA LYS A 819 18.88 -23.91 43.33
C LYS A 819 18.40 -24.43 41.98
N LEU A 820 17.62 -25.51 42.00
CA LEU A 820 17.07 -26.21 40.85
C LEU A 820 15.74 -25.63 40.38
N LYS A 821 15.22 -24.63 41.09
CA LYS A 821 13.93 -24.03 40.79
C LYS A 821 12.82 -25.08 40.68
N HIS A 822 12.73 -26.00 41.65
CA HIS A 822 11.60 -26.91 41.80
C HIS A 822 10.73 -26.58 43.02
N HIS A 823 9.57 -25.98 42.76
CA HIS A 823 8.70 -25.37 43.77
C HIS A 823 8.04 -26.40 44.66
N GLY A 824 7.46 -27.45 44.09
CA GLY A 824 6.72 -28.48 44.84
C GLY A 824 7.61 -29.21 45.85
N GLY A 825 8.82 -29.60 45.44
CA GLY A 825 9.78 -30.30 46.32
C GLY A 825 10.38 -29.39 47.40
N ALA A 826 10.65 -28.11 47.07
CA ALA A 826 11.07 -27.13 48.06
C ALA A 826 9.93 -26.77 49.04
N LYS A 827 8.69 -26.62 48.55
CA LYS A 827 7.47 -26.42 49.36
C LYS A 827 7.26 -27.61 50.29
N GLU A 828 7.38 -28.84 49.79
CA GLU A 828 7.29 -30.06 50.61
C GLU A 828 8.39 -30.09 51.68
N ALA A 829 9.63 -29.74 51.33
CA ALA A 829 10.74 -29.67 52.27
C ALA A 829 10.58 -28.56 53.33
N TYR A 830 10.19 -27.34 52.95
CA TYR A 830 9.96 -26.22 53.88
C TYR A 830 8.69 -26.38 54.72
N LEU A 831 7.66 -27.08 54.21
CA LEU A 831 6.49 -27.49 55.01
C LEU A 831 6.87 -28.60 56.00
N LYS A 832 7.71 -29.59 55.61
CA LYS A 832 8.28 -30.59 56.52
C LYS A 832 9.15 -29.95 57.62
N LEU A 833 9.75 -28.79 57.34
CA LEU A 833 10.53 -27.98 58.28
C LEU A 833 9.70 -26.89 59.02
N ASN A 834 8.47 -26.61 58.59
CA ASN A 834 7.55 -25.56 59.08
C ASN A 834 8.07 -24.10 59.01
N ASP A 835 8.70 -23.69 57.89
CA ASP A 835 9.29 -22.36 57.71
C ASP A 835 8.52 -21.48 56.70
N LEU A 836 7.64 -20.61 57.20
CA LEU A 836 6.76 -19.76 56.38
C LEU A 836 7.47 -18.57 55.70
N ARG A 837 8.59 -18.09 56.25
CA ARG A 837 9.34 -16.95 55.68
C ARG A 837 10.14 -17.39 54.46
N ASN A 838 10.81 -18.54 54.56
CA ASN A 838 11.48 -19.16 53.40
C ASN A 838 10.48 -19.68 52.36
N LEU A 839 9.26 -20.05 52.78
CA LEU A 839 8.18 -20.38 51.86
C LEU A 839 7.67 -19.16 51.07
N MET A 840 7.47 -18.00 51.72
CA MET A 840 7.08 -16.76 51.03
C MET A 840 8.14 -16.34 50.00
N THR A 841 9.42 -16.31 50.40
CA THR A 841 10.51 -15.99 49.48
C THR A 841 10.62 -17.00 48.35
N LEU A 842 10.34 -18.29 48.60
CA LEU A 842 10.23 -19.31 47.56
C LEU A 842 9.10 -19.00 46.57
N HIS A 843 7.88 -18.68 47.02
CA HIS A 843 6.79 -18.36 46.09
C HIS A 843 7.09 -17.13 45.23
N VAL A 844 7.74 -16.11 45.80
CA VAL A 844 8.18 -14.89 45.09
C VAL A 844 9.28 -15.22 44.07
N GLU A 845 10.32 -15.96 44.45
CA GLU A 845 11.40 -16.39 43.53
C GLU A 845 10.88 -17.24 42.36
N PHE A 846 9.81 -18.01 42.59
CA PHE A 846 9.15 -18.86 41.60
C PHE A 846 7.97 -18.21 40.89
N GLN A 847 7.68 -16.94 41.19
CA GLN A 847 6.64 -16.15 40.54
C GLN A 847 5.23 -16.79 40.70
N LYS A 848 5.03 -17.53 41.79
CA LYS A 848 3.72 -18.09 42.18
C LYS A 848 2.93 -17.04 42.97
N TRP A 849 2.58 -15.97 42.27
CA TRP A 849 2.00 -14.75 42.85
C TRP A 849 0.67 -14.98 43.57
N GLN A 850 -0.20 -15.86 43.05
CA GLN A 850 -1.46 -16.18 43.70
C GLN A 850 -1.27 -16.80 45.10
N GLU A 851 -0.36 -17.76 45.23
CA GLU A 851 -0.03 -18.38 46.52
C GLU A 851 0.70 -17.40 47.44
N ALA A 852 1.60 -16.57 46.90
CA ALA A 852 2.30 -15.52 47.66
C ALA A 852 1.32 -14.46 48.20
N PHE A 853 0.38 -13.97 47.39
CA PHE A 853 -0.64 -13.02 47.82
C PHE A 853 -1.67 -13.66 48.76
N GLN A 854 -1.92 -14.97 48.66
CA GLN A 854 -2.74 -15.68 49.65
C GLN A 854 -2.09 -15.71 51.04
N ILE A 855 -0.76 -15.95 51.12
CA ILE A 855 0.01 -15.86 52.38
C ILE A 855 0.14 -14.39 52.84
N GLY A 856 0.23 -13.44 51.90
CA GLY A 856 0.30 -12.01 52.20
C GLY A 856 -1.02 -11.42 52.70
N ARG A 857 -2.16 -11.98 52.27
CA ARG A 857 -3.50 -11.63 52.79
C ARG A 857 -3.66 -12.06 54.25
N SER A 858 -3.08 -13.20 54.66
CA SER A 858 -3.09 -13.64 56.05
C SER A 858 -2.07 -12.89 56.92
N ASN A 859 -0.96 -12.40 56.35
CA ASN A 859 0.09 -11.65 57.06
C ASN A 859 0.55 -10.41 56.29
N LYS A 860 0.03 -9.22 56.67
CA LYS A 860 0.32 -7.93 55.99
C LYS A 860 1.80 -7.55 55.91
N GLU A 861 2.61 -7.91 56.91
CA GLU A 861 4.06 -7.63 56.91
C GLU A 861 4.83 -8.40 55.82
N LEU A 862 4.36 -9.60 55.47
CA LEU A 862 4.98 -10.42 54.43
C LEU A 862 4.55 -9.97 53.01
N LEU A 863 3.49 -9.17 52.88
CA LEU A 863 3.01 -8.66 51.59
C LEU A 863 3.99 -7.69 50.94
N GLU A 864 4.69 -6.88 51.74
CA GLU A 864 5.72 -5.94 51.26
C GLU A 864 6.90 -6.66 50.56
N ILE A 865 7.17 -7.92 50.92
CA ILE A 865 8.20 -8.76 50.30
C ILE A 865 7.84 -9.10 48.84
N ALA A 866 6.55 -9.18 48.50
CA ALA A 866 6.07 -9.63 47.18
C ALA A 866 5.78 -8.49 46.19
N LYS A 867 5.46 -7.27 46.66
CA LYS A 867 5.01 -6.15 45.80
C LYS A 867 6.04 -5.70 44.76
N VAL A 868 7.29 -5.44 45.18
CA VAL A 868 8.35 -4.98 44.26
C VAL A 868 8.78 -6.07 43.28
N PRO A 869 9.04 -7.33 43.71
CA PRO A 869 9.37 -8.40 42.77
C PRO A 869 8.25 -8.72 41.76
N TYR A 870 6.99 -8.50 42.12
CA TYR A 870 5.87 -8.65 41.18
C TYR A 870 5.91 -7.57 40.09
N ALA A 871 6.23 -6.33 40.45
CA ALA A 871 6.40 -5.25 39.49
C ALA A 871 7.60 -5.53 38.56
N ASP A 872 8.73 -6.02 39.09
CA ASP A 872 9.89 -6.46 38.29
C ASP A 872 9.53 -7.61 37.33
N TYR A 873 8.68 -8.54 37.77
CA TYR A 873 8.19 -9.63 36.92
C TYR A 873 7.33 -9.16 35.75
N LEU A 874 6.42 -8.20 35.99
CA LEU A 874 5.62 -7.62 34.92
C LEU A 874 6.50 -6.92 33.89
N LEU A 875 7.55 -6.22 34.36
CA LEU A 875 8.53 -5.56 33.52
C LEU A 875 9.29 -6.55 32.62
N LEU A 876 9.76 -7.67 33.18
CA LEU A 876 10.50 -8.71 32.44
C LEU A 876 9.66 -9.45 31.38
N ASN A 877 8.34 -9.43 31.48
CA ASN A 877 7.43 -10.05 30.50
C ASN A 877 6.82 -9.03 29.51
N ASP A 878 7.51 -7.91 29.28
CA ASP A 878 7.09 -6.83 28.39
C ASP A 878 5.72 -6.22 28.72
N ARG A 879 5.22 -6.41 29.95
CA ARG A 879 3.99 -5.77 30.46
C ARG A 879 4.32 -4.46 31.16
N TYR A 880 4.93 -3.55 30.43
CA TYR A 880 5.47 -2.29 30.94
C TYR A 880 4.41 -1.40 31.64
N GLU A 881 3.19 -1.30 31.09
CA GLU A 881 2.13 -0.48 31.68
C GLU A 881 1.62 -1.03 33.01
N ASP A 882 1.52 -2.36 33.12
CA ASP A 882 1.09 -3.01 34.36
C ASP A 882 2.21 -2.97 35.40
N ALA A 883 3.47 -3.07 34.98
CA ALA A 883 4.63 -2.90 35.83
C ALA A 883 4.67 -1.48 36.44
N LEU A 884 4.42 -0.43 35.64
CA LEU A 884 4.33 0.94 36.13
C LEU A 884 3.24 1.11 37.20
N LYS A 885 2.05 0.54 36.97
CA LYS A 885 0.97 0.55 37.97
C LYS A 885 1.38 -0.18 39.26
N ALA A 886 2.03 -1.34 39.13
CA ALA A 886 2.51 -2.12 40.26
C ALA A 886 3.59 -1.37 41.07
N TYR A 887 4.56 -0.72 40.42
CA TYR A 887 5.57 0.11 41.12
C TYR A 887 4.95 1.33 41.81
N LYS A 888 3.97 1.99 41.18
CA LYS A 888 3.20 3.09 41.82
C LYS A 888 2.51 2.60 43.09
N SER A 889 1.83 1.44 43.04
CA SER A 889 1.18 0.84 44.20
C SER A 889 2.16 0.31 45.28
N ALA A 890 3.42 0.06 44.92
CA ALA A 890 4.50 -0.28 45.84
C ALA A 890 5.24 0.95 46.42
N GLY A 891 4.82 2.18 46.07
CA GLY A 891 5.44 3.43 46.54
C GLY A 891 6.82 3.73 45.94
N ARG A 892 7.23 3.03 44.86
CA ARG A 892 8.53 3.20 44.20
C ARG A 892 8.44 4.18 43.03
N PHE A 893 8.24 5.46 43.37
CA PHE A 893 8.15 6.55 42.39
C PHE A 893 9.47 6.81 41.64
N ASP A 894 10.61 6.51 42.26
CA ASP A 894 11.95 6.60 41.69
C ASP A 894 12.10 5.76 40.42
N ILE A 895 11.72 4.48 40.49
CA ILE A 895 11.80 3.54 39.35
C ILE A 895 10.76 3.92 38.29
N THR A 896 9.55 4.26 38.72
CA THR A 896 8.44 4.65 37.84
C THR A 896 8.81 5.86 36.96
N MET A 897 9.39 6.90 37.57
CA MET A 897 9.83 8.12 36.86
C MET A 897 10.96 7.80 35.87
N LYS A 898 11.97 7.04 36.29
CA LYS A 898 13.08 6.67 35.42
C LYS A 898 12.59 5.85 34.21
N MET A 899 11.78 4.84 34.46
CA MET A 899 11.22 3.96 33.44
C MET A 899 10.35 4.74 32.44
N THR A 900 9.45 5.60 32.92
CA THR A 900 8.59 6.41 32.05
C THR A 900 9.41 7.36 31.18
N LYS A 901 10.51 7.91 31.72
CA LYS A 901 11.46 8.74 30.96
C LYS A 901 12.20 7.95 29.89
N ASP A 902 12.66 6.74 30.19
CA ASP A 902 13.32 5.86 29.22
C ASP A 902 12.35 5.44 28.11
N MET A 903 11.09 5.11 28.45
CA MET A 903 10.05 4.82 27.46
C MET A 903 9.75 6.02 26.55
N ALA A 904 9.64 7.22 27.11
CA ALA A 904 9.47 8.44 26.32
C ALA A 904 10.63 8.64 25.34
N LYS A 905 11.88 8.44 25.80
CA LYS A 905 13.08 8.55 24.96
C LYS A 905 13.09 7.52 23.83
N ASN A 906 12.78 6.26 24.12
CA ASN A 906 12.70 5.21 23.11
C ASN A 906 11.62 5.51 22.07
N CYS A 907 10.45 5.99 22.49
CA CYS A 907 9.39 6.40 21.55
C CYS A 907 9.86 7.53 20.62
N ILE A 908 10.67 8.48 21.12
CA ILE A 908 11.25 9.55 20.30
C ILE A 908 12.25 8.99 19.28
N GLU A 909 13.09 8.03 19.68
CA GLU A 909 14.05 7.36 18.79
C GLU A 909 13.35 6.50 17.72
N GLU A 910 12.25 5.84 18.07
CA GLU A 910 11.36 5.08 17.17
C GLU A 910 10.44 5.96 16.30
N GLN A 911 10.45 7.28 16.49
CA GLN A 911 9.56 8.24 15.79
C GLN A 911 8.06 8.04 16.09
N ARG A 912 7.72 7.51 17.27
CA ARG A 912 6.35 7.37 17.80
C ARG A 912 5.99 8.53 18.73
N TYR A 913 5.86 9.73 18.16
CA TYR A 913 5.77 10.97 18.94
C TYR A 913 4.47 11.12 19.74
N HIS A 914 3.36 10.52 19.29
CA HIS A 914 2.11 10.55 20.07
C HIS A 914 2.23 9.73 21.37
N ASP A 915 2.88 8.57 21.33
CA ASP A 915 3.12 7.76 22.54
C ASP A 915 4.13 8.45 23.46
N ALA A 916 5.17 9.07 22.88
CA ALA A 916 6.11 9.90 23.64
C ALA A 916 5.41 11.05 24.39
N SER A 917 4.47 11.74 23.74
CA SER A 917 3.64 12.77 24.38
C SER A 917 2.90 12.23 25.60
N GLN A 918 2.32 11.03 25.50
CA GLN A 918 1.58 10.43 26.61
C GLN A 918 2.50 10.13 27.80
N TYR A 919 3.67 9.54 27.57
CA TYR A 919 4.62 9.27 28.65
C TYR A 919 5.17 10.56 29.30
N LEU A 920 5.42 11.60 28.51
CA LEU A 920 5.83 12.91 29.03
C LEU A 920 4.72 13.57 29.85
N TRP A 921 3.46 13.44 29.44
CA TRP A 921 2.33 13.91 30.23
C TRP A 921 2.21 13.15 31.56
N ASN A 922 2.41 11.84 31.56
CA ASN A 922 2.41 11.04 32.79
C ASN A 922 3.54 11.47 33.74
N LEU A 923 4.75 11.76 33.21
CA LEU A 923 5.86 12.31 34.00
C LEU A 923 5.50 13.68 34.60
N ALA A 924 4.83 14.53 33.84
CA ALA A 924 4.37 15.82 34.33
C ALA A 924 3.42 15.63 35.53
N ILE A 925 2.42 14.75 35.40
CA ILE A 925 1.47 14.47 36.49
C ILE A 925 2.17 13.83 37.70
N ASP A 926 3.14 12.94 37.49
CA ASP A 926 3.91 12.35 38.57
C ASP A 926 4.76 13.41 39.30
N CYS A 927 5.38 14.36 38.60
CA CYS A 927 6.02 15.55 39.20
C CYS A 927 5.01 16.40 39.98
N LEU A 928 3.81 16.61 39.44
CA LEU A 928 2.76 17.40 40.08
C LEU A 928 2.28 16.76 41.40
N SER A 929 2.21 15.42 41.45
CA SER A 929 1.81 14.66 42.64
C SER A 929 2.82 14.68 43.79
N GLN A 930 4.08 15.03 43.51
CA GLN A 930 5.14 15.14 44.51
C GLN A 930 5.13 16.48 45.25
N ILE A 931 4.41 17.48 44.74
CA ILE A 931 4.40 18.85 45.29
C ILE A 931 3.55 18.88 46.56
N GLN A 932 4.14 19.38 47.65
CA GLN A 932 3.44 19.55 48.92
C GLN A 932 2.67 20.86 48.95
N ASP A 933 3.34 21.98 48.62
CA ASP A 933 2.74 23.31 48.58
C ASP A 933 3.07 24.02 47.26
N TYR A 934 2.04 24.28 46.45
CA TYR A 934 2.16 24.95 45.16
C TYR A 934 2.24 26.48 45.30
N GLN A 935 1.66 27.05 46.37
CA GLN A 935 1.60 28.50 46.56
C GLN A 935 2.91 29.02 47.18
N ASN A 936 3.45 28.29 48.16
CA ASN A 936 4.74 28.60 48.79
C ASN A 936 5.71 27.42 48.61
N PRO A 937 6.28 27.23 47.40
CA PRO A 937 7.04 26.04 47.09
C PRO A 937 8.38 26.00 47.85
N SER A 938 8.68 24.86 48.48
CA SER A 938 10.02 24.55 48.98
C SER A 938 11.04 24.41 47.83
N GLY A 939 12.33 24.35 48.14
CA GLY A 939 13.37 24.21 47.09
C GLY A 939 13.21 22.98 46.19
N ASP A 940 12.61 21.90 46.69
CA ASP A 940 12.30 20.70 45.90
C ASP A 940 10.95 20.82 45.19
N ASP A 941 9.95 21.51 45.77
CA ASP A 941 8.71 21.85 45.08
C ASP A 941 8.98 22.76 43.86
N VAL A 942 9.89 23.73 43.97
CA VAL A 942 10.28 24.59 42.84
C VAL A 942 10.84 23.77 41.68
N LYS A 943 11.66 22.74 41.98
CA LYS A 943 12.18 21.83 40.95
C LYS A 943 11.06 20.99 40.33
N ALA A 944 10.17 20.43 41.15
CA ALA A 944 9.04 19.64 40.69
C ALA A 944 8.08 20.46 39.81
N ILE A 945 7.80 21.72 40.19
CA ILE A 945 7.00 22.67 39.40
C ILE A 945 7.66 22.98 38.06
N THR A 946 8.98 23.22 38.05
CA THR A 946 9.73 23.50 36.83
C THR A 946 9.71 22.29 35.90
N GLN A 947 9.97 21.08 36.43
CA GLN A 947 9.91 19.83 35.68
C GLN A 947 8.50 19.52 35.16
N TYR A 948 7.46 19.76 35.95
CA TYR A 948 6.07 19.64 35.51
C TYR A 948 5.79 20.53 34.30
N ARG A 949 6.19 21.81 34.35
CA ARG A 949 6.00 22.77 33.25
C ARG A 949 6.77 22.33 32.00
N ASP A 950 8.02 21.91 32.17
CA ASP A 950 8.87 21.47 31.05
C ASP A 950 8.33 20.20 30.38
N TYR A 951 7.95 19.18 31.16
CA TYR A 951 7.38 17.94 30.61
C TYR A 951 6.00 18.15 30.00
N SER A 952 5.18 19.04 30.58
CA SER A 952 3.88 19.40 29.98
C SER A 952 4.05 20.12 28.65
N ASP A 953 4.95 21.12 28.57
CA ASP A 953 5.26 21.81 27.32
C ASP A 953 5.82 20.83 26.26
N LEU A 954 6.70 19.91 26.66
CA LEU A 954 7.25 18.88 25.77
C LEU A 954 6.16 17.93 25.25
N ALA A 955 5.25 17.48 26.13
CA ALA A 955 4.14 16.62 25.73
C ALA A 955 3.29 17.29 24.65
N ASP A 956 2.87 18.54 24.88
CA ASP A 956 2.08 19.31 23.93
C ASP A 956 2.80 19.46 22.57
N VAL A 957 4.11 19.71 22.58
CA VAL A 957 4.92 19.85 21.36
C VAL A 957 5.05 18.54 20.58
N TYR A 958 5.33 17.40 21.23
CA TYR A 958 5.41 16.11 20.54
C TYR A 958 4.05 15.65 20.00
N TYR A 959 2.97 15.96 20.73
CA TYR A 959 1.62 15.70 20.26
C TYR A 959 1.31 16.44 18.95
N ALA A 960 1.68 17.72 18.86
CA ALA A 960 1.56 18.51 17.64
C ALA A 960 2.47 17.99 16.53
N TYR A 961 3.71 17.63 16.86
CA TYR A 961 4.73 17.21 15.89
C TYR A 961 4.38 15.90 15.20
N GLN A 962 3.68 14.97 15.86
CA GLN A 962 3.19 13.74 15.22
C GLN A 962 2.41 14.02 13.93
N LYS A 963 1.57 15.07 13.92
CA LYS A 963 0.75 15.44 12.75
C LYS A 963 1.61 15.93 11.58
N ILE A 964 2.71 16.62 11.88
CA ILE A 964 3.66 17.09 10.87
C ILE A 964 4.50 15.94 10.32
N HIS A 965 4.96 15.06 11.21
CA HIS A 965 5.74 13.89 10.82
C HIS A 965 4.92 12.96 9.92
N SER A 966 3.66 12.68 10.27
CA SER A 966 2.78 11.87 9.42
C SER A 966 2.51 12.54 8.06
N PHE A 967 2.26 13.85 8.03
CA PHE A 967 2.07 14.62 6.79
C PHE A 967 3.25 14.51 5.81
N ILE A 968 4.48 14.45 6.32
CA ILE A 968 5.68 14.40 5.49
C ILE A 968 6.08 12.97 5.12
N CYS A 969 6.01 12.04 6.06
CA CYS A 969 6.59 10.71 5.92
C CYS A 969 5.61 9.68 5.34
N GLU A 970 4.30 9.90 5.44
CA GLU A 970 3.31 8.93 4.94
C GLU A 970 2.95 9.23 3.47
N PRO A 971 3.25 8.31 2.52
CA PRO A 971 3.11 8.57 1.09
C PRO A 971 1.65 8.67 0.60
N PHE A 972 0.68 8.25 1.41
CA PHE A 972 -0.74 8.25 1.06
C PHE A 972 -1.58 8.68 2.26
N GLN A 973 -2.17 9.87 2.20
CA GLN A 973 -3.16 10.29 3.17
C GLN A 973 -4.55 10.39 2.52
N PRO A 974 -5.58 9.76 3.12
CA PRO A 974 -6.92 9.69 2.54
C PRO A 974 -7.70 11.02 2.62
N LEU A 975 -7.23 12.00 3.39
CA LEU A 975 -7.89 13.28 3.62
C LEU A 975 -7.05 14.42 3.03
N SER A 976 -7.43 14.91 1.83
CA SER A 976 -6.81 16.06 1.15
C SER A 976 -7.79 17.24 1.07
N GLY A 977 -8.36 17.62 2.21
CA GLY A 977 -9.27 18.77 2.34
C GLY A 977 -8.59 20.01 2.94
N GLU A 978 -9.17 21.20 2.71
CA GLU A 978 -8.67 22.47 3.26
C GLU A 978 -8.51 22.43 4.80
N ASN A 979 -9.45 21.83 5.52
CA ASN A 979 -9.41 21.71 6.98
C ASN A 979 -8.19 20.92 7.48
N TYR A 980 -7.75 19.92 6.72
CA TYR A 980 -6.56 19.15 7.05
C TYR A 980 -5.29 19.99 6.87
N PHE A 981 -5.16 20.73 5.77
CA PHE A 981 -4.04 21.66 5.58
C PHE A 981 -4.02 22.76 6.65
N LEU A 982 -5.19 23.26 7.05
CA LEU A 982 -5.33 24.26 8.12
C LEU A 982 -4.90 23.68 9.47
N GLN A 983 -5.26 22.43 9.76
CA GLN A 983 -4.82 21.72 10.97
C GLN A 983 -3.29 21.57 11.01
N ILE A 984 -2.66 21.16 9.91
CA ILE A 984 -1.19 21.02 9.85
C ILE A 984 -0.51 22.38 9.99
N MET A 985 -1.02 23.42 9.33
CA MET A 985 -0.53 24.79 9.45
C MET A 985 -0.59 25.31 10.90
N ASN A 986 -1.73 25.11 11.57
CA ASN A 986 -1.92 25.50 12.96
C ASN A 986 -1.01 24.70 13.91
N SER A 987 -0.83 23.41 13.66
CA SER A 987 0.10 22.56 14.44
C SER A 987 1.54 23.04 14.31
N ALA A 988 1.98 23.39 13.09
CA ALA A 988 3.32 23.92 12.84
C ALA A 988 3.52 25.26 13.54
N ARG A 989 2.53 26.17 13.46
CA ARG A 989 2.55 27.44 14.19
C ARG A 989 2.66 27.24 15.70
N PHE A 990 1.89 26.31 16.26
CA PHE A 990 1.92 25.99 17.68
C PHE A 990 3.32 25.55 18.13
N ILE A 991 3.97 24.65 17.38
CA ILE A 991 5.33 24.18 17.68
C ILE A 991 6.34 25.32 17.61
N ILE A 992 6.29 26.15 16.56
CA ILE A 992 7.19 27.32 16.43
C ILE A 992 6.99 28.26 17.63
N SER A 993 5.76 28.44 18.11
CA SER A 993 5.46 29.30 19.26
C SER A 993 6.02 28.83 20.59
N LYS A 994 6.18 27.52 20.74
CA LYS A 994 6.69 26.89 21.95
C LYS A 994 8.20 26.60 21.87
N TRP A 995 8.84 26.91 20.75
CA TRP A 995 10.24 26.56 20.50
C TRP A 995 11.21 27.37 21.39
N LYS A 996 11.67 26.76 22.49
CA LYS A 996 12.65 27.37 23.41
C LYS A 996 14.07 26.82 23.23
N SER A 997 14.21 25.55 22.87
CA SER A 997 15.47 24.83 22.76
C SER A 997 15.38 23.70 21.73
N ILE A 998 16.50 23.05 21.41
CA ILE A 998 16.52 21.92 20.47
C ILE A 998 15.84 20.72 21.13
N TYR A 999 14.62 20.40 20.69
CA TYR A 999 13.92 19.18 21.10
C TYR A 999 14.49 17.95 20.40
N GLN A 1000 14.70 16.87 21.15
CA GLN A 1000 15.25 15.62 20.63
C GLN A 1000 14.28 14.99 19.61
N GLY A 1001 14.79 14.58 18.44
CA GLY A 1001 13.97 13.91 17.42
C GLY A 1001 13.00 14.82 16.63
N ILE A 1002 12.84 16.09 16.99
CA ILE A 1002 12.07 17.07 16.21
C ILE A 1002 12.99 17.78 15.21
N LYS A 1003 12.62 17.74 13.94
CA LYS A 1003 13.36 18.43 12.87
C LYS A 1003 12.64 19.72 12.51
N MET A 1004 13.22 20.88 12.84
CA MET A 1004 12.60 22.16 12.46
C MET A 1004 12.49 22.38 10.95
N SER A 1005 13.38 21.78 10.15
CA SER A 1005 13.23 21.77 8.70
C SER A 1005 11.91 21.12 8.26
N TYR A 1006 11.43 20.10 8.96
CA TYR A 1006 10.15 19.44 8.65
C TYR A 1006 8.98 20.36 9.00
N VAL A 1007 9.05 21.05 10.15
CA VAL A 1007 8.02 21.99 10.60
C VAL A 1007 7.86 23.15 9.61
N TYR A 1008 8.97 23.82 9.25
CA TYR A 1008 8.94 24.93 8.29
C TYR A 1008 8.56 24.47 6.87
N TYR A 1009 8.96 23.27 6.46
CA TYR A 1009 8.60 22.72 5.14
C TYR A 1009 7.11 22.38 5.04
N ALA A 1010 6.54 21.71 6.06
CA ALA A 1010 5.11 21.46 6.12
C ALA A 1010 4.32 22.77 6.14
N LEU A 1011 4.75 23.74 6.96
CA LEU A 1011 4.12 25.05 7.03
C LEU A 1011 4.16 25.78 5.69
N ALA A 1012 5.29 25.77 4.98
CA ALA A 1012 5.42 26.39 3.67
C ALA A 1012 4.48 25.76 2.63
N LYS A 1013 4.42 24.42 2.58
CA LYS A 1013 3.53 23.68 1.68
C LYS A 1013 2.05 23.98 1.97
N CYS A 1014 1.63 23.91 3.22
CA CYS A 1014 0.26 24.23 3.62
C CYS A 1014 -0.09 25.70 3.35
N ALA A 1015 0.84 26.63 3.61
CA ALA A 1015 0.62 28.05 3.39
C ALA A 1015 0.41 28.40 1.90
N ILE A 1016 1.12 27.73 0.98
CA ILE A 1016 0.86 27.89 -0.46
C ILE A 1016 -0.56 27.42 -0.81
N GLN A 1017 -0.97 26.24 -0.33
CA GLN A 1017 -2.30 25.68 -0.63
C GLN A 1017 -3.44 26.54 -0.07
N LEU A 1018 -3.22 27.17 1.09
CA LEU A 1018 -4.18 28.03 1.77
C LEU A 1018 -4.05 29.52 1.40
N THR A 1019 -3.26 29.86 0.38
CA THR A 1019 -3.05 31.24 -0.12
C THR A 1019 -2.42 32.23 0.88
N CYS A 1020 -1.73 31.74 1.91
CA CYS A 1020 -0.95 32.54 2.86
C CYS A 1020 0.50 32.74 2.36
N PHE A 1021 0.67 33.57 1.33
CA PHE A 1021 1.94 33.69 0.62
C PHE A 1021 3.03 34.44 1.40
N LYS A 1022 2.68 35.39 2.28
CA LYS A 1022 3.66 36.08 3.13
C LYS A 1022 4.30 35.10 4.11
N THR A 1023 3.50 34.23 4.71
CA THR A 1023 3.97 33.13 5.57
C THR A 1023 4.85 32.16 4.79
N ALA A 1024 4.42 31.71 3.60
CA ALA A 1024 5.19 30.78 2.77
C ALA A 1024 6.60 31.31 2.43
N ARG A 1025 6.74 32.60 2.07
CA ARG A 1025 8.06 33.22 1.79
C ARG A 1025 8.97 33.17 3.01
N THR A 1026 8.44 33.57 4.15
CA THR A 1026 9.19 33.62 5.41
C THR A 1026 9.69 32.22 5.78
N CYS A 1027 8.88 31.18 5.56
CA CYS A 1027 9.28 29.79 5.76
C CYS A 1027 10.40 29.35 4.82
N TYR A 1028 10.30 29.64 3.51
CA TYR A 1028 11.34 29.26 2.55
C TYR A 1028 12.67 29.98 2.81
N GLU A 1029 12.63 31.25 3.23
CA GLU A 1029 13.83 31.97 3.66
C GLU A 1029 14.47 31.32 4.90
N LYS A 1030 13.65 30.89 5.87
CA LYS A 1030 14.13 30.15 7.04
C LYS A 1030 14.68 28.76 6.69
N LEU A 1031 14.08 28.06 5.72
CA LEU A 1031 14.54 26.74 5.29
C LEU A 1031 15.97 26.74 4.73
N ASN A 1032 16.40 27.84 4.10
CA ASN A 1032 17.78 28.01 3.63
C ASN A 1032 18.82 28.04 4.76
N GLN A 1033 18.40 28.28 6.01
CA GLN A 1033 19.27 28.26 7.19
C GLN A 1033 19.43 26.85 7.76
N PHE A 1034 18.62 25.88 7.32
CA PHE A 1034 18.66 24.51 7.80
C PHE A 1034 19.30 23.56 6.79
N LYS A 1035 19.88 22.47 7.30
CA LYS A 1035 20.31 21.35 6.46
C LYS A 1035 19.07 20.54 6.03
N ILE A 1036 18.62 20.75 4.81
CA ILE A 1036 17.47 20.06 4.21
C ILE A 1036 17.90 18.77 3.46
N PRO A 1037 17.00 17.76 3.34
CA PRO A 1037 17.24 16.59 2.49
C PRO A 1037 17.46 16.98 1.01
N ALA A 1038 18.33 16.25 0.30
CA ALA A 1038 18.68 16.54 -1.10
C ALA A 1038 17.46 16.50 -2.03
N GLU A 1039 16.50 15.61 -1.76
CA GLU A 1039 15.25 15.48 -2.52
C GLU A 1039 14.38 16.74 -2.47
N TRP A 1040 14.47 17.53 -1.40
CA TRP A 1040 13.66 18.74 -1.23
C TRP A 1040 14.35 19.99 -1.77
N SER A 1041 15.66 19.94 -2.07
CA SER A 1041 16.42 21.13 -2.48
C SER A 1041 15.86 21.74 -3.76
N GLU A 1042 15.68 20.93 -4.81
CA GLU A 1042 15.16 21.41 -6.10
C GLU A 1042 13.72 21.92 -5.97
N GLU A 1043 12.88 21.25 -5.17
CA GLU A 1043 11.50 21.66 -4.94
C GLU A 1043 11.43 22.97 -4.15
N ILE A 1044 12.23 23.12 -3.09
CA ILE A 1044 12.30 24.33 -2.26
C ILE A 1044 12.79 25.51 -3.09
N ASP A 1045 13.84 25.33 -3.90
CA ASP A 1045 14.37 26.38 -4.77
C ASP A 1045 13.31 26.85 -5.77
N LEU A 1046 12.64 25.91 -6.44
CA LEU A 1046 11.57 26.20 -7.39
C LEU A 1046 10.37 26.89 -6.72
N GLN A 1047 9.90 26.37 -5.58
CA GLN A 1047 8.77 26.96 -4.85
C GLN A 1047 9.13 28.34 -4.28
N SER A 1048 10.36 28.56 -3.81
CA SER A 1048 10.80 29.87 -3.32
C SER A 1048 10.73 30.94 -4.43
N LEU A 1049 11.07 30.59 -5.67
CA LEU A 1049 10.93 31.46 -6.84
C LEU A 1049 9.45 31.69 -7.21
N LEU A 1050 8.64 30.63 -7.20
CA LEU A 1050 7.20 30.72 -7.50
C LEU A 1050 6.47 31.61 -6.49
N VAL A 1051 6.72 31.45 -5.20
CA VAL A 1051 6.05 32.25 -4.16
C VAL A 1051 6.45 33.72 -4.25
N ARG A 1052 7.67 34.07 -4.73
CA ARG A 1052 8.07 35.47 -4.99
C ARG A 1052 7.22 36.16 -6.07
N SER A 1053 6.58 35.41 -6.96
CA SER A 1053 5.66 35.97 -7.98
C SER A 1053 4.25 36.30 -7.45
N LYS A 1054 3.88 35.81 -6.26
CA LYS A 1054 2.56 35.99 -5.62
C LYS A 1054 2.45 37.30 -4.82
N PRO A 1055 1.28 37.74 -4.33
CA PRO A 1055 1.21 38.91 -3.44
C PRO A 1055 1.87 38.65 -2.08
N TYR A 1056 2.44 39.68 -1.44
CA TYR A 1056 3.02 39.60 -0.09
C TYR A 1056 1.95 39.82 0.99
N THR A 1057 0.86 39.07 0.92
CA THR A 1057 -0.27 39.17 1.85
C THR A 1057 -0.71 37.76 2.25
N ASP A 1058 -1.18 37.61 3.48
CA ASP A 1058 -1.86 36.40 3.94
C ASP A 1058 -3.37 36.67 3.97
N ASP A 1059 -4.18 35.63 3.78
CA ASP A 1059 -5.64 35.72 3.90
C ASP A 1059 -6.02 35.99 5.37
N GLU A 1060 -6.64 37.15 5.63
CA GLU A 1060 -7.02 37.60 6.97
C GLU A 1060 -8.00 36.64 7.66
N SER A 1061 -8.84 35.94 6.89
CA SER A 1061 -9.80 34.97 7.44
C SER A 1061 -9.12 33.76 8.10
N ARG A 1062 -7.86 33.50 7.76
CA ARG A 1062 -7.06 32.38 8.28
C ARG A 1062 -6.12 32.80 9.39
N LEU A 1063 -6.06 34.10 9.71
CA LEU A 1063 -5.25 34.60 10.80
C LEU A 1063 -5.95 34.39 12.15
N PRO A 1064 -5.21 33.98 13.19
CA PRO A 1064 -5.70 33.89 14.56
C PRO A 1064 -6.21 35.23 15.11
N LEU A 1065 -7.50 35.28 15.43
CA LEU A 1065 -8.11 36.42 16.10
C LEU A 1065 -7.92 36.34 17.61
N CYS A 1066 -7.40 37.41 18.21
CA CYS A 1066 -7.37 37.53 19.67
C CYS A 1066 -8.74 37.95 20.20
N MET A 1067 -9.44 37.08 20.95
CA MET A 1067 -10.77 37.42 21.46
C MET A 1067 -10.79 38.48 22.57
N ARG A 1068 -9.63 38.85 23.12
CA ARG A 1068 -9.52 39.94 24.09
C ARG A 1068 -9.48 41.32 23.46
N CYS A 1069 -8.65 41.52 22.43
CA CYS A 1069 -8.45 42.85 21.79
C CYS A 1069 -8.89 42.90 20.32
N GLN A 1070 -9.48 41.82 19.80
CA GLN A 1070 -9.98 41.67 18.43
C GLN A 1070 -8.92 41.92 17.33
N THR A 1071 -7.63 41.82 17.68
CA THR A 1071 -6.54 41.97 16.72
C THR A 1071 -6.18 40.64 16.07
N TYR A 1072 -6.02 40.63 14.74
CA TYR A 1072 -5.48 39.49 14.00
C TYR A 1072 -3.96 39.38 14.20
N ASN A 1073 -3.49 38.20 14.58
CA ASN A 1073 -2.05 37.94 14.76
C ASN A 1073 -1.47 37.26 13.52
N ALA A 1074 -0.25 37.61 13.13
CA ALA A 1074 0.40 36.92 12.03
C ALA A 1074 0.77 35.48 12.41
N ILE A 1075 0.84 34.61 11.41
CA ILE A 1075 1.15 33.18 11.59
C ILE A 1075 2.59 33.00 12.05
N ILE A 1076 3.51 33.83 11.53
CA ILE A 1076 4.91 33.95 11.95
C ILE A 1076 5.20 35.44 12.20
N ASN A 1077 5.71 35.76 13.40
CA ASN A 1077 6.03 37.11 13.84
C ASN A 1077 7.55 37.34 13.83
N ALA A 1078 7.98 38.61 13.75
CA ALA A 1078 9.39 39.00 13.89
C ALA A 1078 9.88 38.91 15.34
N THR A 1079 8.98 39.11 16.31
CA THR A 1079 9.20 38.86 17.73
C THR A 1079 8.84 37.41 18.01
N GLU A 1080 9.80 36.57 18.38
CA GLU A 1080 9.67 35.11 18.54
C GLU A 1080 8.65 34.66 19.63
N LYS A 1081 7.83 35.58 20.17
CA LYS A 1081 6.75 35.36 21.15
C LYS A 1081 5.42 35.08 20.44
N LEU A 1082 5.32 33.95 19.75
CA LEU A 1082 4.15 33.57 18.93
C LEU A 1082 2.97 32.98 19.73
N SER A 1083 3.15 32.69 21.02
CA SER A 1083 2.14 32.08 21.89
C SER A 1083 1.17 33.10 22.52
N VAL A 1084 1.42 34.40 22.28
CA VAL A 1084 0.65 35.51 22.85
C VAL A 1084 0.25 36.49 21.75
N CYS A 1085 -0.80 37.27 22.02
CA CYS A 1085 -1.22 38.34 21.14
C CYS A 1085 -0.17 39.47 21.11
N ASN A 1086 0.14 39.97 19.92
CA ASN A 1086 1.11 41.05 19.73
C ASN A 1086 0.65 42.38 20.34
N ALA A 1087 -0.66 42.60 20.46
CA ALA A 1087 -1.23 43.86 20.94
C ALA A 1087 -1.43 43.90 22.46
N CYS A 1088 -1.91 42.81 23.08
CA CYS A 1088 -2.28 42.79 24.50
C CYS A 1088 -1.62 41.67 25.33
N LEU A 1089 -0.65 40.95 24.74
CA LEU A 1089 0.07 39.82 25.36
C LEU A 1089 -0.84 38.66 25.84
N HIS A 1090 -2.10 38.64 25.40
CA HIS A 1090 -3.04 37.60 25.76
C HIS A 1090 -2.62 36.22 25.21
N PRO A 1091 -2.53 35.18 26.05
CA PRO A 1091 -2.25 33.82 25.59
C PRO A 1091 -3.27 33.35 24.56
N LEU A 1092 -2.79 32.84 23.42
CA LEU A 1092 -3.66 32.28 22.39
C LEU A 1092 -3.89 30.80 22.69
N PHE A 1093 -5.07 30.47 23.22
CA PHE A 1093 -5.48 29.09 23.46
C PHE A 1093 -5.88 28.40 22.16
N CYS A 1094 -5.66 27.09 22.06
CA CYS A 1094 -5.97 26.33 20.85
C CYS A 1094 -6.67 24.99 21.14
N SER A 1095 -7.47 24.51 20.19
CA SER A 1095 -8.01 23.14 20.23
C SER A 1095 -6.89 22.13 20.07
N PHE A 1096 -6.80 21.11 20.92
CA PHE A 1096 -5.77 20.07 20.78
C PHE A 1096 -6.05 19.08 19.64
N ILE A 1097 -7.10 19.25 18.84
CA ILE A 1097 -7.31 18.47 17.60
C ILE A 1097 -6.97 19.31 16.37
N SER A 1098 -7.66 20.42 16.11
CA SER A 1098 -7.35 21.26 14.94
C SER A 1098 -6.19 22.25 15.14
N PHE A 1099 -5.75 22.47 16.38
CA PHE A 1099 -4.82 23.55 16.77
C PHE A 1099 -5.31 24.96 16.40
N ALA A 1100 -6.58 25.10 16.02
CA ALA A 1100 -7.21 26.39 15.76
C ALA A 1100 -7.33 27.22 17.05
N SER A 1101 -7.23 28.54 16.91
CA SER A 1101 -7.35 29.49 18.03
C SER A 1101 -8.76 29.43 18.62
N LEU A 1102 -8.87 29.23 19.93
CA LEU A 1102 -10.14 29.15 20.64
C LEU A 1102 -10.56 30.51 21.19
N PRO A 1103 -11.87 30.78 21.27
CA PRO A 1103 -12.41 32.02 21.82
C PRO A 1103 -12.39 32.09 23.36
N LEU A 1104 -11.26 31.78 23.99
CA LEU A 1104 -11.15 31.69 25.45
C LEU A 1104 -10.40 32.87 26.06
N VAL A 1105 -10.92 33.40 27.17
CA VAL A 1105 -10.24 34.39 28.01
C VAL A 1105 -10.14 33.90 29.45
N GLU A 1106 -8.90 33.79 29.97
CA GLU A 1106 -8.63 33.43 31.37
C GLU A 1106 -9.05 34.55 32.32
N PHE A 1107 -9.74 34.19 33.40
CA PHE A 1107 -10.07 35.10 34.50
C PHE A 1107 -9.80 34.47 35.87
N LYS A 1108 -9.54 35.33 36.85
CA LYS A 1108 -9.39 35.00 38.27
C LYS A 1108 -10.61 35.48 39.03
N VAL A 1109 -10.89 34.78 40.11
CA VAL A 1109 -11.96 35.11 41.06
C VAL A 1109 -11.30 35.72 42.29
N ASP A 1110 -11.99 36.65 42.94
CA ASP A 1110 -11.55 37.20 44.23
C ASP A 1110 -11.21 36.09 45.25
N ASN A 1111 -10.13 36.27 45.99
CA ASN A 1111 -9.56 35.30 46.94
C ASN A 1111 -10.52 34.94 48.09
N SER A 1112 -11.61 35.69 48.24
CA SER A 1112 -12.68 35.46 49.22
C SER A 1112 -13.64 34.32 48.84
N LEU A 1113 -13.68 33.88 47.58
CA LEU A 1113 -14.65 32.92 47.05
C LEU A 1113 -14.03 31.53 46.82
N SER A 1114 -14.68 30.47 47.31
CA SER A 1114 -14.26 29.09 47.04
C SER A 1114 -14.83 28.58 45.70
N ARG A 1115 -14.29 27.46 45.17
CA ARG A 1115 -14.84 26.83 43.94
C ARG A 1115 -16.33 26.52 44.08
N GLU A 1116 -16.75 26.03 45.25
CA GLU A 1116 -18.16 25.70 45.51
C GLU A 1116 -19.04 26.95 45.50
N ASP A 1117 -18.51 28.08 45.96
CA ASP A 1117 -19.22 29.36 45.91
C ASP A 1117 -19.33 29.87 44.47
N VAL A 1118 -18.28 29.72 43.66
CA VAL A 1118 -18.32 30.07 42.23
C VAL A 1118 -19.34 29.21 41.47
N GLU A 1119 -19.37 27.90 41.69
CA GLU A 1119 -20.35 27.00 41.08
C GLU A 1119 -21.79 27.31 41.55
N ARG A 1120 -21.99 27.70 42.82
CA ARG A 1120 -23.29 28.17 43.32
C ARG A 1120 -23.72 29.50 42.69
N LEU A 1121 -22.80 30.46 42.56
CA LEU A 1121 -23.07 31.77 41.95
C LEU A 1121 -23.42 31.63 40.46
N LEU A 1122 -22.73 30.74 39.73
CA LEU A 1122 -23.04 30.47 38.32
C LEU A 1122 -24.42 29.82 38.14
N ASN A 1123 -24.82 28.94 39.06
CA ASN A 1123 -26.10 28.22 39.02
C ASN A 1123 -27.26 28.97 39.72
N SER A 1124 -27.01 30.18 40.25
CA SER A 1124 -28.03 30.98 40.94
C SER A 1124 -29.03 31.63 39.97
N GLU A 1125 -30.26 31.90 40.42
CA GLU A 1125 -31.27 32.58 39.61
C GLU A 1125 -30.84 34.01 39.27
N LYS A 1126 -30.82 34.36 37.99
CA LYS A 1126 -30.34 35.65 37.50
C LYS A 1126 -31.32 36.78 37.83
N VAL A 1127 -30.94 37.69 38.72
CA VAL A 1127 -31.74 38.89 39.05
C VAL A 1127 -31.51 39.97 37.99
N PHE A 1128 -32.43 40.08 37.02
CA PHE A 1128 -32.42 41.18 36.06
C PHE A 1128 -32.96 42.47 36.70
N HIS A 1129 -32.07 43.41 37.05
CA HIS A 1129 -32.48 44.79 37.29
C HIS A 1129 -32.68 45.53 35.96
N ASN A 1130 -33.81 46.25 35.83
CA ASN A 1130 -34.32 46.97 34.64
C ASN A 1130 -33.44 48.14 34.10
N LYS A 1131 -32.12 48.00 34.05
CA LYS A 1131 -31.24 48.88 33.26
C LYS A 1131 -30.57 48.04 32.18
N ARG A 1132 -30.36 48.61 30.99
CA ARG A 1132 -29.65 47.96 29.86
C ARG A 1132 -28.48 47.13 30.43
N PRO A 1133 -28.38 45.82 30.13
CA PRO A 1133 -27.30 45.02 30.69
C PRO A 1133 -25.99 45.55 30.10
N GLY A 1134 -25.18 46.23 30.93
CA GLY A 1134 -23.76 46.31 30.67
C GLY A 1134 -23.21 44.89 30.60
N GLN A 1135 -22.16 44.66 29.81
CA GLN A 1135 -21.44 43.39 29.82
C GLN A 1135 -20.28 43.55 30.82
N PRO A 1136 -20.46 43.25 32.13
CA PRO A 1136 -19.45 43.55 33.16
C PRO A 1136 -18.10 42.88 32.88
N PHE A 1137 -18.10 41.73 32.20
CA PHE A 1137 -16.87 41.07 31.76
C PHE A 1137 -16.13 41.86 30.66
N GLN A 1138 -16.86 42.44 29.70
CA GLN A 1138 -16.28 43.24 28.61
C GLN A 1138 -15.77 44.59 29.13
N ASP A 1139 -16.47 45.18 30.10
CA ASP A 1139 -16.07 46.44 30.75
C ASP A 1139 -14.72 46.25 31.46
N LYS A 1140 -14.55 45.16 32.25
CA LYS A 1140 -13.25 44.83 32.87
C LYS A 1140 -12.15 44.53 31.85
N ILE A 1141 -12.46 43.90 30.71
CA ILE A 1141 -11.49 43.73 29.62
C ILE A 1141 -11.00 45.09 29.11
N ASN A 1142 -11.91 46.03 28.87
CA ASN A 1142 -11.58 47.35 28.35
C ASN A 1142 -10.72 48.16 29.35
N GLU A 1143 -11.01 48.07 30.65
CA GLU A 1143 -10.20 48.66 31.72
C GLU A 1143 -8.76 48.12 31.72
N ILE A 1144 -8.59 46.81 31.62
CA ILE A 1144 -7.26 46.17 31.64
C ILE A 1144 -6.49 46.49 30.35
N ILE A 1145 -7.14 46.57 29.19
CA ILE A 1145 -6.49 46.98 27.94
C ILE A 1145 -5.94 48.41 28.08
N GLN A 1146 -6.70 49.33 28.68
CA GLN A 1146 -6.21 50.69 28.96
C GLN A 1146 -5.00 50.68 29.90
N GLN A 1147 -4.99 49.86 30.94
CA GLN A 1147 -3.86 49.72 31.89
C GLN A 1147 -2.62 49.05 31.28
N GLN A 1148 -2.79 48.12 30.34
CA GLN A 1148 -1.67 47.44 29.67
C GLN A 1148 -0.93 48.34 28.67
N HIS A 1149 -1.59 49.33 28.07
CA HIS A 1149 -0.89 50.30 27.22
C HIS A 1149 0.19 51.11 27.99
N THR A 1150 0.10 51.18 29.32
CA THR A 1150 1.09 51.82 30.21
C THR A 1150 2.22 50.90 30.70
N SER A 1151 2.06 49.57 30.60
CA SER A 1151 2.97 48.57 31.19
C SER A 1151 3.31 47.49 30.16
N GLN A 1152 4.37 47.67 29.37
CA GLN A 1152 4.60 46.87 28.15
C GLN A 1152 5.06 45.40 28.37
N ASP A 1153 5.42 44.98 29.58
CA ASP A 1153 6.14 43.71 29.77
C ASP A 1153 5.41 42.59 30.53
N GLN A 1154 4.22 42.84 31.12
CA GLN A 1154 3.51 41.83 31.93
C GLN A 1154 2.05 41.64 31.50
N TYR A 1155 1.64 40.38 31.37
CA TYR A 1155 0.25 39.99 31.10
C TYR A 1155 -0.60 40.11 32.38
N LEU A 1156 -1.70 40.85 32.30
CA LEU A 1156 -2.66 41.01 33.41
C LEU A 1156 -3.89 40.13 33.17
N VAL A 1157 -4.22 39.27 34.14
CA VAL A 1157 -5.40 38.40 34.10
C VAL A 1157 -6.64 39.20 34.52
N VAL A 1158 -7.81 38.87 33.96
CA VAL A 1158 -9.07 39.54 34.31
C VAL A 1158 -9.51 39.09 35.70
N GLU A 1159 -9.74 40.00 36.65
CA GLU A 1159 -10.24 39.67 37.98
C GLU A 1159 -11.75 39.97 38.07
N LEU A 1160 -12.56 38.99 38.47
CA LEU A 1160 -14.01 39.13 38.59
C LEU A 1160 -14.47 39.13 40.04
N ASP A 1161 -15.43 40.00 40.33
CA ASP A 1161 -16.10 40.09 41.62
C ASP A 1161 -17.39 39.25 41.58
N GLU A 1162 -17.99 39.01 42.74
CA GLU A 1162 -19.21 38.18 42.90
C GLU A 1162 -20.34 38.56 41.91
N ALA A 1163 -20.63 39.87 41.78
CA ALA A 1163 -21.67 40.38 40.88
C ALA A 1163 -21.37 40.11 39.39
N ALA A 1164 -20.09 40.12 39.00
CA ALA A 1164 -19.68 39.82 37.62
C ALA A 1164 -19.82 38.32 37.33
N ILE A 1165 -19.57 37.45 38.31
CA ILE A 1165 -19.70 35.98 38.17
C ILE A 1165 -21.17 35.57 38.02
N GLN A 1166 -22.07 36.16 38.81
CA GLN A 1166 -23.53 35.93 38.70
C GLN A 1166 -24.10 36.32 37.32
N SER A 1167 -23.43 37.23 36.61
CA SER A 1167 -23.86 37.65 35.27
C SER A 1167 -23.52 36.63 34.17
N LEU A 1168 -22.54 35.75 34.39
CA LEU A 1168 -22.08 34.76 33.40
C LEU A 1168 -23.09 33.62 33.27
N SER A 1169 -23.09 32.92 32.13
CA SER A 1169 -23.81 31.66 31.99
C SER A 1169 -22.91 30.48 32.37
N PRO A 1170 -23.45 29.42 33.02
CA PRO A 1170 -22.66 28.21 33.31
C PRO A 1170 -22.04 27.57 32.06
N GLU A 1171 -22.72 27.65 30.92
CA GLU A 1171 -22.28 27.05 29.64
C GLU A 1171 -21.10 27.81 29.00
N GLU A 1172 -20.92 29.10 29.34
CA GLU A 1172 -19.78 29.91 28.86
C GLU A 1172 -18.51 29.74 29.72
N VAL A 1173 -18.60 29.14 30.91
CA VAL A 1173 -17.48 29.07 31.85
C VAL A 1173 -16.87 27.68 31.88
N LEU A 1174 -15.57 27.59 31.56
CA LEU A 1174 -14.78 26.36 31.64
C LEU A 1174 -13.87 26.41 32.86
N ILE A 1175 -13.84 25.31 33.60
CA ILE A 1175 -13.06 25.18 34.84
C ILE A 1175 -11.98 24.11 34.63
N VAL A 1176 -10.73 24.49 34.85
CA VAL A 1176 -9.58 23.56 34.88
C VAL A 1176 -9.14 23.39 36.33
N ASP A 1177 -9.33 22.18 36.87
CA ASP A 1177 -9.02 21.85 38.26
C ASP A 1177 -8.07 20.64 38.35
N TYR A 1178 -6.83 20.90 38.75
CA TYR A 1178 -5.80 19.86 38.95
C TYR A 1178 -5.67 19.39 40.41
N ARG A 1179 -6.58 19.79 41.30
CA ARG A 1179 -6.51 19.43 42.73
C ARG A 1179 -6.61 17.93 43.01
N GLN A 1180 -7.06 17.15 42.03
CA GLN A 1180 -6.99 15.69 42.09
C GLN A 1180 -5.55 15.14 42.15
N TYR A 1181 -4.57 15.90 41.65
CA TYR A 1181 -3.16 15.53 41.66
C TYR A 1181 -2.35 16.32 42.71
N CYS A 1182 -2.61 17.62 42.87
CA CYS A 1182 -1.95 18.46 43.87
C CYS A 1182 -2.97 19.37 44.56
N ARG A 1183 -3.26 19.14 45.85
CA ARG A 1183 -4.35 19.84 46.55
C ARG A 1183 -4.16 21.36 46.64
N SER A 1184 -2.92 21.84 46.61
CA SER A 1184 -2.55 23.25 46.77
C SER A 1184 -2.52 24.05 45.45
N ILE A 1185 -2.76 23.40 44.29
CA ILE A 1185 -2.81 24.10 43.00
C ILE A 1185 -4.07 24.97 42.85
N GLU A 1186 -3.91 26.17 42.31
CA GLU A 1186 -5.02 27.09 42.05
C GLU A 1186 -5.91 26.58 40.90
N VAL A 1187 -7.22 26.73 41.07
CA VAL A 1187 -8.22 26.46 40.03
C VAL A 1187 -8.22 27.59 39.01
N LYS A 1188 -8.25 27.26 37.72
CA LYS A 1188 -8.27 28.26 36.64
C LYS A 1188 -9.63 28.30 35.96
N TYR A 1189 -10.09 29.52 35.69
CA TYR A 1189 -11.37 29.77 35.04
C TYR A 1189 -11.17 30.43 33.68
N TYR A 1190 -11.97 30.01 32.70
CA TYR A 1190 -11.93 30.53 31.35
C TYR A 1190 -13.35 30.85 30.90
N LYS A 1191 -13.53 31.99 30.23
CA LYS A 1191 -14.79 32.35 29.58
C LYS A 1191 -14.70 32.10 28.08
N ASN A 1192 -15.70 31.41 27.53
CA ASN A 1192 -15.95 31.33 26.10
C ASN A 1192 -16.65 32.62 25.62
N MET A 1193 -15.98 33.38 24.75
CA MET A 1193 -16.48 34.64 24.22
C MET A 1193 -17.49 34.45 23.07
N ILE A 1194 -17.59 33.25 22.50
CA ILE A 1194 -18.52 32.91 21.40
C ILE A 1194 -19.32 31.67 21.80
N GLY A 1195 -20.49 31.89 22.41
CA GLY A 1195 -21.35 30.79 22.88
C GLY A 1195 -21.82 29.82 21.79
N GLU A 1196 -21.90 30.28 20.53
CA GLU A 1196 -22.25 29.42 19.37
C GLU A 1196 -21.18 28.37 19.03
N GLN A 1197 -19.95 28.54 19.53
CA GLN A 1197 -18.86 27.57 19.36
C GLN A 1197 -18.60 26.85 20.68
N PRO A 1198 -19.24 25.70 20.94
CA PRO A 1198 -19.09 25.00 22.21
C PRO A 1198 -17.70 24.36 22.33
N ILE A 1199 -17.11 24.48 23.52
CA ILE A 1199 -15.75 24.02 23.82
C ILE A 1199 -15.83 22.98 24.95
N HIS A 1200 -15.18 21.84 24.73
CA HIS A 1200 -15.00 20.81 25.74
C HIS A 1200 -13.63 20.95 26.42
N VAL A 1201 -13.60 20.79 27.74
CA VAL A 1201 -12.36 20.72 28.53
C VAL A 1201 -12.26 19.33 29.16
N CYS A 1202 -11.16 18.62 28.92
CA CYS A 1202 -10.95 17.32 29.55
C CYS A 1202 -10.65 17.50 31.05
N SER A 1203 -11.37 16.78 31.90
CA SER A 1203 -11.24 16.86 33.37
C SER A 1203 -9.89 16.38 33.90
N ASP A 1204 -9.25 15.43 33.21
CA ASP A 1204 -7.94 14.89 33.64
C ASP A 1204 -6.76 15.71 33.12
N CYS A 1205 -6.77 16.07 31.84
CA CYS A 1205 -5.64 16.76 31.23
C CYS A 1205 -5.81 18.27 31.10
N GLY A 1206 -7.00 18.83 31.32
CA GLY A 1206 -7.25 20.27 31.23
C GLY A 1206 -6.99 20.89 29.86
N ARG A 1207 -6.92 20.09 28.78
CA ARG A 1207 -6.81 20.57 27.39
C ARG A 1207 -8.19 20.88 26.83
N PHE A 1208 -8.22 21.89 25.96
CA PHE A 1208 -9.43 22.34 25.29
C PHE A 1208 -9.58 21.74 23.90
N PHE A 1209 -10.84 21.49 23.53
CA PHE A 1209 -11.24 20.93 22.24
C PHE A 1209 -12.54 21.59 21.79
N TYR A 1210 -12.78 21.70 20.48
CA TYR A 1210 -14.16 21.90 20.03
C TYR A 1210 -14.98 20.64 20.35
N VAL A 1211 -16.24 20.82 20.76
CA VAL A 1211 -17.10 19.68 21.16
C VAL A 1211 -17.21 18.66 20.02
N ASP A 1212 -17.52 19.10 18.80
CA ASP A 1212 -17.69 18.21 17.64
C ASP A 1212 -16.41 17.41 17.32
N GLU A 1213 -15.24 18.05 17.42
CA GLU A 1213 -13.95 17.40 17.19
C GLU A 1213 -13.67 16.34 18.26
N HIS A 1214 -13.93 16.68 19.53
CA HIS A 1214 -13.72 15.78 20.65
C HIS A 1214 -14.67 14.58 20.58
N GLU A 1215 -15.96 14.81 20.34
CA GLU A 1215 -16.96 13.73 20.23
C GLU A 1215 -16.61 12.76 19.10
N PHE A 1216 -16.21 13.26 17.94
CA PHE A 1216 -15.83 12.42 16.81
C PHE A 1216 -14.65 11.48 17.14
N GLU A 1217 -13.58 12.01 17.71
CA GLU A 1217 -12.40 11.22 18.11
C GLU A 1217 -12.69 10.30 19.31
N TYR A 1218 -13.49 10.78 20.27
CA TYR A 1218 -13.87 10.02 21.45
C TYR A 1218 -14.77 8.84 21.09
N VAL A 1219 -15.70 8.97 20.14
CA VAL A 1219 -16.52 7.85 19.67
C VAL A 1219 -15.65 6.74 19.07
N GLN A 1220 -14.57 7.11 18.36
CA GLN A 1220 -13.65 6.13 17.77
C GLN A 1220 -12.78 5.42 18.81
N LYS A 1221 -12.23 6.17 19.78
CA LYS A 1221 -11.19 5.67 20.70
C LYS A 1221 -11.67 5.38 22.12
N LYS A 1222 -12.85 5.86 22.49
CA LYS A 1222 -13.47 5.79 23.84
C LYS A 1222 -12.61 6.39 24.96
N CYS A 1223 -11.76 7.35 24.62
CA CYS A 1223 -10.89 8.05 25.56
C CYS A 1223 -10.52 9.44 25.02
N CYS A 1224 -10.01 10.31 25.89
CA CYS A 1224 -9.54 11.63 25.51
C CYS A 1224 -8.42 11.53 24.45
N PRO A 1225 -8.49 12.32 23.35
CA PRO A 1225 -7.51 12.24 22.25
C PRO A 1225 -6.07 12.62 22.63
N PHE A 1226 -5.87 13.31 23.75
CA PHE A 1226 -4.57 13.72 24.28
C PHE A 1226 -4.06 12.77 25.37
N CYS A 1227 -4.76 12.67 26.51
CA CYS A 1227 -4.29 11.87 27.65
C CYS A 1227 -4.70 10.39 27.61
N ARG A 1228 -5.59 9.99 26.70
CA ARG A 1228 -6.13 8.62 26.54
C ARG A 1228 -6.83 8.05 27.77
N ILE A 1229 -7.26 8.90 28.71
CA ILE A 1229 -8.09 8.50 29.85
C ILE A 1229 -9.57 8.52 29.44
N SER A 1230 -10.36 7.55 29.90
CA SER A 1230 -11.81 7.49 29.67
C SER A 1230 -12.56 8.12 30.84
N ASP A 1231 -13.70 8.78 30.56
CA ASP A 1231 -14.44 9.53 31.59
C ASP A 1231 -15.10 8.64 32.65
N LYS A 1232 -15.22 7.32 32.38
CA LYS A 1232 -15.64 6.35 33.38
C LYS A 1232 -14.45 5.99 34.25
N LYS A 1233 -14.35 6.63 35.42
CA LYS A 1233 -13.54 6.14 36.55
C LYS A 1233 -14.05 4.75 36.95
N ILE A 1234 -13.54 3.72 36.28
CA ILE A 1234 -13.61 2.35 36.80
C ILE A 1234 -12.82 2.40 38.10
N PRO A 1235 -13.37 1.99 39.25
CA PRO A 1235 -12.59 1.91 40.48
C PRO A 1235 -11.34 1.08 40.16
N GLN A 1236 -10.16 1.67 40.31
CA GLN A 1236 -8.92 0.91 40.21
C GLN A 1236 -9.03 -0.19 41.26
N LYS A 1237 -9.35 -1.42 40.82
CA LYS A 1237 -9.02 -2.60 41.63
C LYS A 1237 -7.53 -2.50 41.87
N ASP A 1238 -7.10 -2.60 43.13
CA ASP A 1238 -5.69 -2.71 43.42
C ASP A 1238 -5.12 -3.80 42.51
N VAL A 1239 -3.99 -3.54 41.86
CA VAL A 1239 -3.38 -4.53 40.93
C VAL A 1239 -3.09 -5.86 41.66
N PHE A 1240 -3.11 -5.83 43.00
CA PHE A 1240 -2.96 -6.94 43.93
C PHE A 1240 -4.27 -7.61 44.39
N ASP A 1241 -5.45 -7.14 43.95
CA ASP A 1241 -6.78 -7.67 44.27
C ASP A 1241 -7.25 -8.81 43.34
N ILE A 1242 -6.32 -9.48 42.64
CA ILE A 1242 -6.61 -10.62 41.75
C ILE A 1242 -7.18 -11.82 42.52
#